data_AF-A0A0D2AIG3-F1
#
_entry.id   AF-A0A0D2AIG3-F1
#
_cell.length_a   1.000
_cell.length_b   1.000
_cell.length_c   1.000
_cell.angle_alpha   90.00
_cell.angle_beta   90.00
_cell.angle_gamma   90.00
#
_symmetry.space_group_name_H-M   'P 1'
#
loop_
_entity.id
_entity.type
_entity.pdbx_description
1 polymer ?
#
loop_
_entity_poly.entity_id
_entity_poly.type
_entity_poly.pdbx_seq_one_letter_code
_entity_poly.pdbx_strand_id
1 'polypeptide(L)'
;MPSHQNDTVPEDCVAGFCGWVREPEYRGTFGIILSSFLVLLTCTWTVLHLNPPAPNETSLTTWLRKSRWAVLAVFAPELITLFAGCQWSSAQSTIASMQALGATQWTLIHGFYADGGAFLLHSPDMPPFPINTRAIHYLVERKYLELPTLTRDDIMDRSKTNKFSMGMAIVQTSWMIAQCITRLVQSRHVIPLELVTVAFAICTIASFLFWMNKPLDVAEHSRLRTSTTIAEILQNAGHVAHQPYVDTPMDFVQGCGVQQESGAWGRRSYFKTFGGLQERPIQRIPDDYTPPPATIRLAFPLWMLSMIHCGIHVAGWNFPFPTAMELYLWRTASATMLAILVVWGFLEVLAVKPGFDFTMSVSTSSRPEHNAFRYTISPGKLVMTPVGSTFRMLRKIYHTLLSPQQSASFQTYQDQESRVLLRNLLDNPNDFLKATEKFALSVIFSAVYGIRLASLEHPIIVEFYEIWETLLRYFLPGTCPFDIFPILLRLPTWLQPWHCLADRLTKREAVLHHKFLKHLKSEIYGGSAPECFGNTLIQLQDDKTVDDEESMNILAMLIGAGSDTTSSVLQTFFKVMALHPEAVSMAQAELDRVVGADRLPSWHDESQLPYLRGLIKELHRWAPIGSLGVPHATTEEITYREWVIPKGAILFPNLPALSKNRGRYAEPEIFQPLRFMEDELHAAASALDQDWMKRDHFHYGFGRRLCQGIYVAESSLYITIARILWGYDIKKRPECHLSMRDKTGGLVTKPKPFTVSIAVRGSVFETTIRREVAESKMSLESLEEIRL
;
A
#
# COMPACT_ATOMS: atom_id res chain seq x y z
N MET A 1 31.49 60.25 27.47
CA MET A 1 32.01 59.04 28.15
C MET A 1 31.38 57.84 27.47
N PRO A 2 32.11 57.07 26.65
CA PRO A 2 31.55 55.90 26.01
C PRO A 2 31.43 54.75 27.02
N SER A 3 30.39 53.97 26.81
CA SER A 3 29.85 52.88 27.63
C SER A 3 30.82 51.70 27.80
N HIS A 4 31.27 51.46 29.03
CA HIS A 4 31.72 50.14 29.47
C HIS A 4 30.50 49.21 29.54
N GLN A 5 30.31 48.34 28.54
CA GLN A 5 29.36 47.24 28.63
C GLN A 5 29.81 46.07 27.73
N ASN A 6 30.07 44.91 28.37
CA ASN A 6 30.19 43.55 27.80
C ASN A 6 31.57 42.97 27.42
N ASP A 7 32.63 43.24 28.18
CA ASP A 7 33.86 42.44 28.08
C ASP A 7 33.65 41.04 28.68
N THR A 8 33.22 40.08 27.86
CA THR A 8 33.32 38.63 28.15
C THR A 8 34.57 37.98 27.54
N VAL A 9 35.49 38.81 27.04
CA VAL A 9 36.61 38.41 26.18
C VAL A 9 37.88 38.99 26.80
N PRO A 10 38.88 38.16 27.18
CA PRO A 10 40.17 38.65 27.67
C PRO A 10 40.84 39.61 26.66
N GLU A 11 41.63 40.57 27.15
CA GLU A 11 42.32 41.57 26.31
C GLU A 11 43.29 40.93 25.29
N ASP A 12 43.74 39.69 25.52
CA ASP A 12 44.70 38.95 24.68
C ASP A 12 44.09 38.30 23.41
N CYS A 13 42.83 38.56 23.09
CA CYS A 13 42.14 37.87 22.00
C CYS A 13 42.41 38.52 20.63
N VAL A 14 43.09 37.78 19.76
CA VAL A 14 43.44 38.24 18.41
C VAL A 14 42.28 37.97 17.44
N ALA A 15 41.83 39.02 16.76
CA ALA A 15 40.78 38.95 15.72
C ALA A 15 39.47 38.28 16.17
N GLY A 16 39.10 38.41 17.45
CA GLY A 16 37.87 37.85 18.02
C GLY A 16 37.96 36.37 18.42
N PHE A 17 39.14 35.75 18.32
CA PHE A 17 39.39 34.39 18.77
C PHE A 17 40.23 34.38 20.05
N CYS A 18 39.65 33.86 21.13
CA CYS A 18 40.35 33.61 22.38
C CYS A 18 40.73 32.13 22.47
N GLY A 19 41.95 31.86 22.94
CA GLY A 19 42.33 30.52 23.37
C GLY A 19 41.62 30.10 24.67
N TRP A 20 42.30 29.33 25.50
CA TRP A 20 41.75 28.89 26.79
C TRP A 20 41.58 30.06 27.77
N VAL A 21 40.36 30.26 28.28
CA VAL A 21 40.01 31.31 29.24
C VAL A 21 39.88 30.71 30.64
N ARG A 22 40.48 31.35 31.66
CA ARG A 22 40.42 30.92 33.07
C ARG A 22 39.28 31.60 33.83
N GLU A 23 38.65 30.87 34.75
CA GLU A 23 37.76 31.41 35.79
C GLU A 23 38.59 32.07 36.92
N PRO A 24 38.05 33.05 37.68
CA PRO A 24 36.64 33.43 37.81
C PRO A 24 36.21 34.71 37.07
N GLU A 25 37.15 35.50 36.54
CA GLU A 25 36.87 36.83 35.96
C GLU A 25 36.10 36.76 34.64
N TYR A 26 36.30 35.68 33.88
CA TYR A 26 35.63 35.42 32.62
C TYR A 26 34.99 34.03 32.64
N ARG A 27 34.14 33.78 31.64
CA ARG A 27 33.53 32.46 31.44
C ARG A 27 34.61 31.46 31.04
N GLY A 28 35.04 30.62 31.99
CA GLY A 28 36.16 29.71 31.79
C GLY A 28 35.86 28.60 30.79
N THR A 29 36.80 28.35 29.87
CA THR A 29 36.70 27.26 28.91
C THR A 29 36.59 25.90 29.63
N PHE A 30 37.31 25.74 30.74
CA PHE A 30 37.23 24.55 31.58
C PHE A 30 35.84 24.31 32.15
N GLY A 31 35.21 25.35 32.71
CA GLY A 31 33.88 25.23 33.32
C GLY A 31 32.81 24.88 32.31
N ILE A 32 32.89 25.40 31.08
CA ILE A 32 31.95 25.04 30.00
C ILE A 32 32.13 23.58 29.58
N ILE A 33 33.37 23.15 29.35
CA ILE A 33 33.68 21.76 28.97
C ILE A 33 33.24 20.82 30.09
N LEU A 34 33.59 21.11 31.34
CA LEU A 34 33.26 20.28 32.48
C LEU A 34 31.75 20.19 32.69
N SER A 35 31.03 21.31 32.67
CA SER A 35 29.56 21.31 32.84
C SER A 35 28.85 20.58 31.70
N SER A 36 29.24 20.81 30.44
CA SER A 36 28.68 20.12 29.28
C SER A 36 28.99 18.63 29.31
N PHE A 37 30.23 18.26 29.63
CA PHE A 37 30.66 16.87 29.73
C PHE A 37 29.95 16.13 30.87
N LEU A 38 29.80 16.74 32.05
CA LEU A 38 29.07 16.14 33.16
C LEU A 38 27.60 15.90 32.81
N VAL A 39 26.95 16.86 32.13
CA VAL A 39 25.57 16.68 31.66
C VAL A 39 25.51 15.58 30.59
N LEU A 40 26.38 15.58 29.59
CA LEU A 40 26.41 14.55 28.55
C LEU A 40 26.67 13.15 29.13
N LEU A 41 27.63 13.01 30.04
CA LEU A 41 27.93 11.75 30.72
C LEU A 41 26.73 11.27 31.53
N THR A 42 26.08 12.18 32.27
CA THR A 42 24.89 11.86 33.05
C THR A 42 23.74 11.45 32.13
N CYS A 43 23.46 12.23 31.08
CA CYS A 43 22.42 11.97 30.10
C CYS A 43 22.61 10.64 29.35
N THR A 44 23.84 10.26 29.03
CA THR A 44 24.13 9.06 28.22
C THR A 44 24.29 7.80 29.05
N TRP A 45 24.75 7.90 30.30
CA TRP A 45 24.95 6.73 31.16
C TRP A 45 23.74 6.43 32.06
N THR A 46 23.14 7.45 32.66
CA THR A 46 22.08 7.26 33.66
C THR A 46 20.72 6.95 33.04
N VAL A 47 20.49 7.36 31.79
CA VAL A 47 19.23 7.11 31.09
C VAL A 47 19.07 5.65 30.68
N LEU A 48 20.17 4.91 30.51
CA LEU A 48 20.16 3.57 29.94
C LEU A 48 19.64 2.52 30.93
N HIS A 49 18.40 2.08 30.67
CA HIS A 49 17.75 0.96 31.35
C HIS A 49 17.88 -0.29 30.48
N LEU A 50 19.06 -0.90 30.51
CA LEU A 50 19.31 -2.11 29.74
C LEU A 50 18.51 -3.30 30.28
N ASN A 51 18.15 -4.20 29.38
CA ASN A 51 17.53 -5.47 29.68
C ASN A 51 18.48 -6.35 30.53
N PRO A 52 17.91 -7.25 31.35
CA PRO A 52 18.65 -8.19 32.18
C PRO A 52 19.81 -8.88 31.43
N PRO A 53 20.96 -9.08 32.10
CA PRO A 53 22.07 -9.83 31.54
C PRO A 53 21.72 -11.31 31.40
N ALA A 54 22.46 -12.08 30.59
CA ALA A 54 22.27 -13.53 30.57
C ALA A 54 22.69 -14.16 31.93
N PRO A 55 22.15 -15.33 32.34
CA PRO A 55 22.45 -15.94 33.64
C PRO A 55 23.93 -16.16 33.95
N ASN A 56 24.75 -16.39 32.92
CA ASN A 56 26.19 -16.64 33.04
C ASN A 56 27.04 -15.45 32.58
N GLU A 57 26.44 -14.27 32.36
CA GLU A 57 27.15 -13.09 31.86
C GLU A 57 27.98 -12.43 32.97
N THR A 58 29.27 -12.19 32.71
CA THR A 58 30.16 -11.55 33.68
C THR A 58 29.82 -10.05 33.90
N SER A 59 30.26 -9.49 35.02
CA SER A 59 30.12 -8.04 35.27
C SER A 59 30.87 -7.19 34.23
N LEU A 60 32.01 -7.68 33.71
CA LEU A 60 32.79 -6.98 32.69
C LEU A 60 32.04 -6.92 31.35
N THR A 61 31.42 -8.03 30.92
CA THR A 61 30.63 -8.07 29.68
C THR A 61 29.38 -7.19 29.78
N THR A 62 28.71 -7.21 30.94
CA THR A 62 27.57 -6.33 31.22
C THR A 62 27.98 -4.86 31.16
N TRP A 63 29.11 -4.51 31.76
CA TRP A 63 29.66 -3.15 31.71
C TRP A 63 30.06 -2.73 30.29
N LEU A 64 30.77 -3.58 29.54
CA LEU A 64 31.15 -3.31 28.15
C LEU A 64 29.92 -3.10 27.25
N ARG A 65 28.84 -3.87 27.47
CA ARG A 65 27.57 -3.68 26.78
C ARG A 65 26.95 -2.33 27.11
N LYS A 66 26.91 -1.94 28.39
CA LYS A 66 26.44 -0.61 28.80
C LYS A 66 27.27 0.51 28.19
N SER A 67 28.59 0.37 28.14
CA SER A 67 29.49 1.33 27.49
C SER A 67 29.22 1.45 25.99
N ARG A 68 28.95 0.35 25.27
CA ARG A 68 28.57 0.39 23.85
C ARG A 68 27.26 1.14 23.62
N TRP A 69 26.26 0.89 24.45
CA TRP A 69 24.98 1.61 24.40
C TRP A 69 25.13 3.09 24.76
N ALA A 70 26.00 3.43 25.72
CA ALA A 70 26.30 4.81 26.07
C ALA A 70 26.99 5.54 24.91
N VAL A 71 27.93 4.89 24.21
CA VAL A 71 28.55 5.44 23.00
C VAL A 71 27.51 5.64 21.90
N LEU A 72 26.59 4.68 21.69
CA LEU A 72 25.50 4.87 20.73
C LEU A 72 24.60 6.05 21.12
N ALA A 73 24.27 6.19 22.40
CA ALA A 73 23.50 7.32 22.91
C ALA A 73 24.20 8.66 22.68
N VAL A 74 25.55 8.70 22.66
CA VAL A 74 26.35 9.89 22.29
C VAL A 74 26.18 10.28 20.82
N PHE A 75 25.88 9.34 19.92
CA PHE A 75 25.74 9.62 18.49
C PHE A 75 24.28 9.74 18.03
N ALA A 76 23.35 9.06 18.70
CA ALA A 76 21.94 8.96 18.32
C ALA A 76 21.02 8.91 19.54
N PRO A 77 20.93 9.98 20.35
CA PRO A 77 20.08 10.02 21.55
C PRO A 77 18.58 9.90 21.23
N GLU A 78 18.15 10.36 20.05
CA GLU A 78 16.79 10.21 19.54
C GLU A 78 16.43 8.75 19.26
N LEU A 79 17.39 7.94 18.82
CA LEU A 79 17.20 6.50 18.60
C LEU A 79 16.98 5.75 19.91
N ILE A 80 17.70 6.14 20.97
CA ILE A 80 17.46 5.60 22.32
C ILE A 80 16.04 5.95 22.80
N THR A 81 15.59 7.17 22.53
CA THR A 81 14.23 7.60 22.88
C THR A 81 13.18 6.80 22.12
N LEU A 82 13.44 6.50 20.85
CA LEU A 82 12.59 5.66 20.04
C LEU A 82 12.46 4.26 20.65
N PHE A 83 13.58 3.60 20.99
CA PHE A 83 13.55 2.29 21.65
C PHE A 83 12.81 2.33 22.98
N ALA A 84 13.01 3.39 23.77
CA ALA A 84 12.29 3.57 25.02
C ALA A 84 10.77 3.66 24.81
N GLY A 85 10.33 4.47 23.84
CA GLY A 85 8.93 4.62 23.47
C GLY A 85 8.30 3.32 22.95
N CYS A 86 9.02 2.57 22.12
CA CYS A 86 8.57 1.28 21.60
C CYS A 86 8.42 0.22 22.71
N GLN A 87 9.39 0.12 23.63
CA GLN A 87 9.31 -0.77 24.79
C GLN A 87 8.15 -0.39 25.71
N TRP A 88 7.95 0.90 25.95
CA TRP A 88 6.82 1.40 26.72
C TRP A 88 5.48 1.03 26.08
N SER A 89 5.35 1.22 24.76
CA SER A 89 4.15 0.83 24.00
C SER A 89 3.88 -0.66 24.10
N SER A 90 4.92 -1.49 23.98
CA SER A 90 4.80 -2.95 24.09
C SER A 90 4.27 -3.35 25.47
N ALA A 91 4.96 -2.88 26.52
CA ALA A 91 4.62 -3.17 27.91
C ALA A 91 3.22 -2.69 28.28
N GLN A 92 2.76 -1.57 27.71
CA GLN A 92 1.40 -1.05 27.94
C GLN A 92 0.34 -1.88 27.22
N SER A 93 0.60 -2.31 25.99
CA SER A 93 -0.37 -3.02 25.13
C SER A 93 -0.80 -4.39 25.67
N THR A 94 0.04 -5.01 26.50
CA THR A 94 -0.15 -6.37 27.02
C THR A 94 -0.79 -6.40 28.42
N ILE A 95 -1.03 -5.24 29.05
CA ILE A 95 -1.62 -5.16 30.40
C ILE A 95 -3.06 -5.70 30.38
N ALA A 96 -3.88 -5.21 29.44
CA ALA A 96 -5.29 -5.58 29.37
C ALA A 96 -5.48 -7.08 29.09
N SER A 97 -4.64 -7.67 28.22
CA SER A 97 -4.71 -9.11 27.91
C SER A 97 -4.32 -9.97 29.10
N MET A 98 -3.26 -9.60 29.84
CA MET A 98 -2.87 -10.30 31.07
C MET A 98 -3.94 -10.18 32.17
N GLN A 99 -4.54 -9.00 32.34
CA GLN A 99 -5.63 -8.80 33.29
C GLN A 99 -6.87 -9.63 32.93
N ALA A 100 -7.18 -9.82 31.64
CA ALA A 100 -8.26 -10.68 31.18
C ALA A 100 -8.04 -12.16 31.51
N LEU A 101 -6.78 -12.61 31.62
CA LEU A 101 -6.42 -13.95 32.12
C LEU A 101 -6.47 -14.09 33.65
N GLY A 102 -6.89 -13.04 34.37
CA GLY A 102 -6.98 -13.03 35.83
C GLY A 102 -5.77 -12.45 36.55
N ALA A 103 -4.74 -11.94 35.84
CA ALA A 103 -3.59 -11.25 36.44
C ALA A 103 -3.96 -9.81 36.85
N THR A 104 -4.88 -9.64 37.82
CA THR A 104 -5.37 -8.32 38.24
C THR A 104 -4.29 -7.38 38.78
N GLN A 105 -3.18 -7.93 39.27
CA GLN A 105 -2.02 -7.17 39.76
C GLN A 105 -0.99 -6.84 38.66
N TRP A 106 -1.21 -7.27 37.42
CA TRP A 106 -0.31 -7.00 36.31
C TRP A 106 -0.30 -5.50 35.98
N THR A 107 0.89 -4.91 36.03
CA THR A 107 1.12 -3.48 35.78
C THR A 107 2.16 -3.26 34.70
N LEU A 108 2.38 -2.01 34.30
CA LEU A 108 3.42 -1.62 33.33
C LEU A 108 4.82 -2.13 33.71
N ILE A 109 5.15 -2.20 35.01
CA ILE A 109 6.42 -2.75 35.51
C ILE A 109 6.56 -4.23 35.15
N HIS A 110 5.48 -5.01 35.27
CA HIS A 110 5.47 -6.43 34.90
C HIS A 110 5.64 -6.61 33.40
N GLY A 111 5.00 -5.75 32.60
CA GLY A 111 5.19 -5.72 31.15
C GLY A 111 6.65 -5.46 30.77
N PHE A 112 7.30 -4.44 31.34
CA PHE A 112 8.72 -4.17 31.12
C PHE A 112 9.63 -5.31 31.60
N TYR A 113 9.32 -5.90 32.75
CA TYR A 113 10.08 -7.01 33.32
C TYR A 113 10.02 -8.25 32.42
N ALA A 114 8.83 -8.60 31.95
CA ALA A 114 8.62 -9.71 31.03
C ALA A 114 9.20 -9.44 29.64
N ASP A 115 8.87 -8.32 29.02
CA ASP A 115 9.35 -7.98 27.67
C ASP A 115 10.88 -7.75 27.63
N GLY A 116 11.49 -7.36 28.75
CA GLY A 116 12.95 -7.31 28.90
C GLY A 116 13.61 -8.69 29.06
N GLY A 117 12.84 -9.77 29.21
CA GLY A 117 13.33 -11.14 29.30
C GLY A 117 13.73 -11.59 30.71
N ALA A 118 13.22 -10.94 31.75
CA ALA A 118 13.54 -11.30 33.13
C ALA A 118 12.85 -12.59 33.61
N PHE A 119 11.86 -13.10 32.85
CA PHE A 119 11.26 -14.41 33.07
C PHE A 119 11.96 -15.46 32.20
N LEU A 120 12.52 -16.50 32.85
CA LEU A 120 13.12 -17.64 32.17
C LEU A 120 12.17 -18.84 32.24
N LEU A 121 11.85 -19.41 31.09
CA LEU A 121 11.08 -20.65 31.01
C LEU A 121 12.03 -21.84 31.17
N HIS A 122 11.71 -22.69 32.15
CA HIS A 122 12.36 -23.97 32.38
C HIS A 122 11.42 -25.09 31.92
N SER A 123 11.90 -25.86 30.96
CA SER A 123 11.24 -27.03 30.38
C SER A 123 12.09 -28.29 30.56
N PRO A 124 11.49 -29.49 30.57
CA PRO A 124 12.23 -30.74 30.76
C PRO A 124 13.23 -31.09 29.64
N ASP A 125 12.97 -30.62 28.42
CA ASP A 125 13.63 -31.05 27.18
C ASP A 125 14.65 -30.06 26.59
N MET A 126 14.73 -28.83 27.13
CA MET A 126 15.53 -27.73 26.57
C MET A 126 16.19 -26.88 27.66
N PRO A 127 17.34 -26.24 27.38
CA PRO A 127 17.96 -25.29 28.30
C PRO A 127 17.05 -24.07 28.52
N PRO A 128 17.13 -23.39 29.69
CA PRO A 128 16.29 -22.23 29.98
C PRO A 128 16.50 -21.10 28.97
N PHE A 129 15.42 -20.41 28.63
CA PHE A 129 15.43 -19.26 27.72
C PHE A 129 14.40 -18.20 28.14
N PRO A 130 14.61 -16.92 27.78
CA PRO A 130 13.73 -15.84 28.21
C PRO A 130 12.41 -15.83 27.44
N ILE A 131 11.34 -15.47 28.13
CA ILE A 131 10.01 -15.30 27.54
C ILE A 131 9.38 -13.93 27.83
N ASN A 132 8.78 -13.33 26.80
CA ASN A 132 8.08 -12.05 26.91
C ASN A 132 6.60 -12.20 27.32
N THR A 133 5.89 -11.08 27.50
CA THR A 133 4.50 -11.09 27.97
C THR A 133 3.56 -11.90 27.06
N ARG A 134 3.79 -11.88 25.74
CA ARG A 134 2.94 -12.62 24.78
C ARG A 134 3.12 -14.13 24.90
N ALA A 135 4.35 -14.60 25.09
CA ALA A 135 4.61 -16.01 25.34
C ALA A 135 4.01 -16.46 26.68
N ILE A 136 4.14 -15.65 27.74
CA ILE A 136 3.50 -15.94 29.04
C ILE A 136 1.98 -16.06 28.87
N HIS A 137 1.35 -15.08 28.22
CA HIS A 137 -0.09 -15.08 27.96
C HIS A 137 -0.53 -16.37 27.26
N TYR A 138 0.15 -16.75 26.17
CA TYR A 138 -0.16 -17.95 25.41
C TYR A 138 -0.03 -19.23 26.25
N LEU A 139 1.03 -19.35 27.05
CA LEU A 139 1.29 -20.53 27.88
C LEU A 139 0.25 -20.65 29.01
N VAL A 140 -0.15 -19.53 29.62
CA VAL A 140 -1.16 -19.49 30.68
C VAL A 140 -2.55 -19.80 30.12
N GLU A 141 -2.93 -19.19 29.01
CA GLU A 141 -4.21 -19.42 28.34
C GLU A 141 -4.42 -20.90 27.99
N ARG A 142 -3.36 -21.58 27.55
CA ARG A 142 -3.38 -23.01 27.21
C ARG A 142 -3.08 -23.95 28.39
N LYS A 143 -2.94 -23.41 29.61
CA LYS A 143 -2.68 -24.16 30.85
C LYS A 143 -1.36 -24.95 30.86
N TYR A 144 -0.35 -24.51 30.09
CA TYR A 144 1.02 -25.03 30.18
C TYR A 144 1.81 -24.37 31.31
N LEU A 145 1.35 -23.22 31.79
CA LEU A 145 2.01 -22.44 32.82
C LEU A 145 0.98 -21.83 33.77
N GLU A 146 1.29 -21.82 35.06
CA GLU A 146 0.49 -21.09 36.06
C GLU A 146 0.78 -19.59 35.98
N LEU A 147 -0.24 -18.79 36.33
CA LEU A 147 -0.13 -17.34 36.27
C LEU A 147 0.96 -16.86 37.26
N PRO A 148 1.94 -16.06 36.80
CA PRO A 148 3.02 -15.59 37.69
C PRO A 148 2.46 -14.76 38.86
N THR A 149 2.79 -15.14 40.10
CA THR A 149 2.31 -14.48 41.32
C THR A 149 3.22 -13.35 41.82
N LEU A 150 4.18 -12.92 40.99
CA LEU A 150 5.16 -11.91 41.37
C LEU A 150 4.46 -10.56 41.53
N THR A 151 4.66 -9.89 42.67
CA THR A 151 4.05 -8.57 42.89
C THR A 151 4.92 -7.46 42.32
N ARG A 152 4.33 -6.27 42.17
CA ARG A 152 5.06 -5.06 41.78
C ARG A 152 6.25 -4.79 42.71
N ASP A 153 6.04 -4.95 44.02
CA ASP A 153 7.04 -4.60 45.02
C ASP A 153 8.21 -5.59 44.99
N ASP A 154 7.94 -6.88 44.72
CA ASP A 154 8.99 -7.90 44.54
C ASP A 154 9.91 -7.58 43.35
N ILE A 155 9.35 -7.07 42.24
CA ILE A 155 10.14 -6.67 41.07
C ILE A 155 10.97 -5.43 41.40
N MET A 156 10.39 -4.47 42.11
CA MET A 156 11.05 -3.21 42.45
C MET A 156 12.16 -3.41 43.50
N ASP A 157 12.03 -4.37 44.41
CA ASP A 157 13.08 -4.72 45.38
C ASP A 157 14.35 -5.27 44.69
N ARG A 158 14.16 -6.03 43.59
CA ARG A 158 15.27 -6.51 42.74
C ARG A 158 15.88 -5.42 41.86
N SER A 159 15.17 -4.30 41.71
CA SER A 159 15.57 -3.21 40.85
C SER A 159 16.50 -2.25 41.58
N LYS A 160 17.65 -1.92 40.99
CA LYS A 160 18.52 -0.86 41.50
C LYS A 160 18.10 0.53 41.01
N THR A 161 16.85 0.70 40.59
CA THR A 161 16.34 1.99 40.10
C THR A 161 16.47 3.06 41.19
N ASN A 162 17.51 3.87 41.09
CA ASN A 162 17.72 4.97 42.03
C ASN A 162 17.08 6.25 41.47
N LYS A 163 15.82 6.49 41.83
CA LYS A 163 15.07 7.71 41.48
C LYS A 163 15.83 9.00 41.86
N PHE A 164 16.72 8.93 42.86
CA PHE A 164 17.57 10.05 43.26
C PHE A 164 18.59 10.44 42.19
N SER A 165 19.36 9.48 41.65
CA SER A 165 20.34 9.74 40.59
C SER A 165 19.68 10.28 39.33
N MET A 166 18.49 9.79 39.00
CA MET A 166 17.71 10.28 37.87
C MET A 166 17.15 11.69 38.12
N GLY A 167 16.68 11.98 39.34
CA GLY A 167 16.26 13.32 39.74
C GLY A 167 17.38 14.35 39.65
N MET A 168 18.60 13.97 40.04
CA MET A 168 19.79 14.83 39.88
C MET A 168 20.10 15.09 38.40
N ALA A 169 20.00 14.08 37.54
CA ALA A 169 20.19 14.24 36.10
C ALA A 169 19.20 15.26 35.52
N ILE A 170 17.92 15.18 35.90
CA ILE A 170 16.89 16.14 35.47
C ILE A 170 17.25 17.55 35.94
N VAL A 171 17.61 17.73 37.21
CA VAL A 171 17.98 19.05 37.75
C VAL A 171 19.18 19.63 37.01
N GLN A 172 20.24 18.85 36.80
CA GLN A 172 21.45 19.28 36.08
C GLN A 172 21.13 19.68 34.63
N THR A 173 20.31 18.87 33.97
CA THR A 173 19.91 19.06 32.59
C THR A 173 18.98 20.27 32.42
N SER A 174 17.97 20.41 33.27
CA SER A 174 17.08 21.58 33.30
C SER A 174 17.84 22.87 33.62
N TRP A 175 18.83 22.80 34.50
CA TRP A 175 19.71 23.93 34.81
C TRP A 175 20.53 24.38 33.60
N MET A 176 21.14 23.43 32.86
CA MET A 176 21.88 23.74 31.63
C MET A 176 20.98 24.39 30.56
N ILE A 177 19.76 23.86 30.36
CA ILE A 177 18.77 24.43 29.45
C ILE A 177 18.44 25.87 29.86
N ALA A 178 18.14 26.09 31.15
CA ALA A 178 17.81 27.42 31.68
C ALA A 178 18.97 28.42 31.50
N GLN A 179 20.22 27.98 31.70
CA GLN A 179 21.41 28.81 31.46
C GLN A 179 21.52 29.21 29.98
N CYS A 180 21.31 28.28 29.06
CA CYS A 180 21.36 28.55 27.62
C CYS A 180 20.26 29.53 27.20
N ILE A 181 19.02 29.31 27.65
CA ILE A 181 17.88 30.21 27.37
C ILE A 181 18.16 31.61 27.93
N THR A 182 18.60 31.70 29.19
CA THR A 182 18.90 32.98 29.83
C THR A 182 19.96 33.75 29.06
N ARG A 183 21.00 33.07 28.55
CA ARG A 183 22.03 33.69 27.72
C ARG A 183 21.49 34.21 26.40
N LEU A 184 20.66 33.43 25.71
CA LEU A 184 20.02 33.88 24.47
C LEU A 184 19.15 35.12 24.70
N VAL A 185 18.36 35.14 25.77
CA VAL A 185 17.53 36.30 26.17
C VAL A 185 18.38 37.53 26.48
N GLN A 186 19.55 37.33 27.10
CA GLN A 186 20.52 38.39 27.39
C GLN A 186 21.40 38.77 26.18
N SER A 187 21.11 38.25 24.98
CA SER A 187 21.93 38.45 23.78
C SER A 187 23.40 38.06 23.95
N ARG A 188 23.68 37.04 24.79
CA ARG A 188 25.00 36.46 25.01
C ARG A 188 25.20 35.21 24.15
N HIS A 189 26.45 34.93 23.77
CA HIS A 189 26.78 33.79 22.93
C HIS A 189 26.60 32.44 23.65
N VAL A 190 25.87 31.53 23.00
CA VAL A 190 25.84 30.10 23.31
C VAL A 190 26.81 29.41 22.37
N ILE A 191 27.63 28.50 22.88
CA ILE A 191 28.64 27.81 22.06
C ILE A 191 28.07 26.49 21.51
N PRO A 192 28.63 25.94 20.40
CA PRO A 192 28.16 24.68 19.81
C PRO A 192 28.01 23.53 20.81
N LEU A 193 28.98 23.35 21.72
CA LEU A 193 28.97 22.26 22.70
C LEU A 193 27.77 22.31 23.66
N GLU A 194 27.37 23.51 24.10
CA GLU A 194 26.20 23.69 24.95
C GLU A 194 24.90 23.42 24.20
N LEU A 195 24.84 23.86 22.94
CA LEU A 195 23.69 23.62 22.06
C LEU A 195 23.49 22.12 21.82
N VAL A 196 24.57 21.39 21.55
CA VAL A 196 24.57 19.92 21.47
C VAL A 196 24.08 19.32 22.80
N THR A 197 24.61 19.80 23.93
CA THR A 197 24.21 19.30 25.26
C THR A 197 22.70 19.50 25.53
N VAL A 198 22.14 20.63 25.09
CA VAL A 198 20.69 20.92 25.18
C VAL A 198 19.85 20.04 24.24
N ALA A 199 20.36 19.70 23.06
CA ALA A 199 19.66 18.75 22.18
C ALA A 199 19.57 17.36 22.84
N PHE A 200 20.66 16.89 23.43
CA PHE A 200 20.75 15.61 24.14
C PHE A 200 19.86 15.55 25.37
N ALA A 201 19.80 16.65 26.10
CA ALA A 201 18.96 16.84 27.26
C ALA A 201 17.48 16.51 26.99
N ILE A 202 16.94 16.98 25.87
CA ILE A 202 15.54 16.79 25.51
C ILE A 202 15.22 15.32 25.23
N CYS A 203 16.06 14.64 24.44
CA CYS A 203 15.94 13.21 24.19
C CYS A 203 16.05 12.39 25.49
N THR A 204 16.97 12.79 26.37
CA THR A 204 17.18 12.13 27.67
C THR A 204 15.94 12.24 28.57
N ILE A 205 15.34 13.43 28.66
CA ILE A 205 14.11 13.64 29.45
C ILE A 205 12.98 12.77 28.91
N ALA A 206 12.79 12.72 27.58
CA ALA A 206 11.75 11.89 26.98
C ALA A 206 12.01 10.38 27.19
N SER A 207 13.24 9.91 26.99
CA SER A 207 13.64 8.53 27.28
C SER A 207 13.37 8.15 28.73
N PHE A 208 13.67 9.06 29.66
CA PHE A 208 13.37 8.88 31.09
C PHE A 208 11.87 8.71 31.33
N LEU A 209 11.02 9.54 30.73
CA LEU A 209 9.57 9.45 30.93
C LEU A 209 9.02 8.09 30.50
N PHE A 210 9.53 7.53 29.39
CA PHE A 210 9.15 6.19 28.93
C PHE A 210 9.67 5.07 29.85
N TRP A 211 10.89 5.20 30.37
CA TRP A 211 11.52 4.18 31.23
C TRP A 211 11.38 4.39 32.74
N MET A 212 10.60 5.38 33.19
CA MET A 212 10.40 5.64 34.62
C MET A 212 9.84 4.43 35.39
N ASN A 213 9.11 3.55 34.69
CA ASN A 213 8.56 2.31 35.23
C ASN A 213 9.33 1.05 34.80
N LYS A 214 10.45 1.17 34.11
CA LYS A 214 11.29 0.04 33.71
C LYS A 214 12.27 -0.30 34.86
N PRO A 215 12.29 -1.55 35.35
CA PRO A 215 13.29 -1.99 36.32
C PRO A 215 14.72 -1.83 35.79
N LEU A 216 15.66 -1.40 36.65
CA LEU A 216 17.06 -1.15 36.31
C LEU A 216 17.96 -2.18 36.98
N ASP A 217 18.95 -2.69 36.23
CA ASP A 217 20.00 -3.59 36.72
C ASP A 217 19.48 -4.82 37.48
N VAL A 218 18.38 -5.41 36.99
CA VAL A 218 17.84 -6.67 37.49
C VAL A 218 18.83 -7.79 37.19
N ALA A 219 19.52 -8.27 38.21
CA ALA A 219 20.50 -9.35 38.08
C ALA A 219 19.87 -10.75 38.16
N GLU A 220 18.74 -10.89 38.87
CA GLU A 220 18.10 -12.17 39.13
C GLU A 220 16.82 -12.37 38.31
N HIS A 221 16.77 -13.51 37.61
CA HIS A 221 15.66 -13.90 36.76
C HIS A 221 14.59 -14.65 37.56
N SER A 222 13.34 -14.40 37.22
CA SER A 222 12.20 -15.17 37.74
C SER A 222 12.04 -16.45 36.93
N ARG A 223 12.10 -17.59 37.61
CA ARG A 223 12.05 -18.92 36.97
C ARG A 223 10.60 -19.37 36.87
N LEU A 224 10.14 -19.59 35.64
CA LEU A 224 8.83 -20.15 35.33
C LEU A 224 9.03 -21.61 34.89
N ARG A 225 8.33 -22.55 35.51
CA ARG A 225 8.49 -23.99 35.22
C ARG A 225 7.23 -24.51 34.53
N THR A 226 7.43 -25.25 33.45
CA THR A 226 6.38 -26.05 32.82
C THR A 226 6.70 -27.53 32.97
N SER A 227 5.67 -28.35 33.19
CA SER A 227 5.77 -29.81 33.15
C SER A 227 5.75 -30.37 31.73
N THR A 228 5.28 -29.56 30.78
CA THR A 228 5.12 -29.94 29.36
C THR A 228 6.42 -29.64 28.61
N THR A 229 6.82 -30.55 27.71
CA THR A 229 8.00 -30.35 26.87
C THR A 229 7.77 -29.24 25.84
N ILE A 230 8.83 -28.52 25.45
CA ILE A 230 8.75 -27.53 24.37
C ILE A 230 8.36 -28.21 23.06
N ALA A 231 8.88 -29.41 22.79
CA ALA A 231 8.49 -30.20 21.62
C ALA A 231 6.96 -30.42 21.55
N GLU A 232 6.34 -30.76 22.68
CA GLU A 232 4.89 -30.94 22.77
C GLU A 232 4.13 -29.62 22.65
N ILE A 233 4.61 -28.52 23.24
CA ILE A 233 4.02 -27.18 23.08
C ILE A 233 4.04 -26.76 21.60
N LEU A 234 5.16 -26.98 20.90
CA LEU A 234 5.31 -26.69 19.47
C LEU A 234 4.37 -27.57 18.62
N GLN A 235 4.27 -28.85 18.95
CA GLN A 235 3.36 -29.77 18.25
C GLN A 235 1.89 -29.35 18.44
N ASN A 236 1.50 -28.96 19.66
CA ASN A 236 0.15 -28.48 19.98
C ASN A 236 -0.13 -27.07 19.44
N ALA A 237 0.90 -26.28 19.14
CA ALA A 237 0.76 -25.03 18.40
C ALA A 237 0.41 -25.27 16.92
N GLY A 238 0.69 -26.48 16.40
CA GLY A 238 0.33 -26.90 15.05
C GLY A 238 1.07 -26.09 13.97
N HIS A 239 0.34 -25.66 12.95
CA HIS A 239 0.90 -24.95 11.80
C HIS A 239 1.55 -23.60 12.17
N VAL A 240 1.17 -22.99 13.30
CA VAL A 240 1.69 -21.68 13.73
C VAL A 240 3.15 -21.76 14.18
N ALA A 241 3.60 -22.91 14.67
CA ALA A 241 4.99 -23.14 15.12
C ALA A 241 5.78 -24.07 14.19
N HIS A 242 5.36 -24.18 12.92
CA HIS A 242 5.95 -25.14 11.98
C HIS A 242 7.35 -24.77 11.50
N GLN A 243 7.70 -23.47 11.53
CA GLN A 243 9.03 -23.02 11.14
C GLN A 243 10.05 -23.23 12.27
N PRO A 244 11.31 -23.58 11.96
CA PRO A 244 12.37 -23.60 12.95
C PRO A 244 12.49 -22.24 13.62
N TYR A 245 12.64 -22.24 14.94
CA TYR A 245 12.83 -20.99 15.68
C TYR A 245 14.18 -20.33 15.33
N VAL A 246 14.21 -19.00 15.39
CA VAL A 246 15.41 -18.20 15.10
C VAL A 246 16.13 -17.83 16.39
N ASP A 247 15.41 -17.30 17.36
CA ASP A 247 15.97 -16.80 18.62
C ASP A 247 15.50 -17.66 19.81
N THR A 248 14.20 -17.89 19.94
CA THR A 248 13.62 -18.75 20.99
C THR A 248 12.56 -19.70 20.42
N PRO A 249 12.33 -20.87 21.04
CA PRO A 249 11.24 -21.77 20.63
C PRO A 249 9.85 -21.12 20.64
N MET A 250 9.68 -19.99 21.32
CA MET A 250 8.42 -19.26 21.41
C MET A 250 8.31 -18.12 20.38
N ASP A 251 9.20 -18.01 19.40
CA ASP A 251 9.22 -16.94 18.40
C ASP A 251 7.88 -16.76 17.67
N PHE A 252 7.15 -17.87 17.46
CA PHE A 252 5.84 -17.88 16.81
C PHE A 252 4.75 -17.09 17.57
N VAL A 253 4.94 -16.80 18.86
CA VAL A 253 4.05 -15.95 19.66
C VAL A 253 4.72 -14.70 20.20
N GLN A 254 6.05 -14.72 20.38
CA GLN A 254 6.77 -13.58 20.95
C GLN A 254 6.77 -12.36 20.02
N GLY A 255 6.64 -12.56 18.70
CA GLY A 255 6.46 -11.48 17.73
C GLY A 255 7.65 -10.51 17.60
N CYS A 256 8.80 -10.87 18.16
CA CYS A 256 10.09 -10.23 17.95
C CYS A 256 11.03 -11.34 17.45
N GLY A 257 11.79 -11.09 16.39
CA GLY A 257 12.77 -12.04 15.82
C GLY A 257 12.55 -12.36 14.34
N VAL A 258 11.35 -12.88 14.02
CA VAL A 258 11.03 -13.35 12.65
C VAL A 258 10.09 -12.41 11.91
N GLN A 259 9.06 -11.87 12.58
CA GLN A 259 8.09 -10.94 11.97
C GLN A 259 8.64 -9.53 11.68
N GLN A 260 9.86 -9.24 12.15
CA GLN A 260 10.53 -7.94 12.00
C GLN A 260 11.62 -7.96 10.91
N GLU A 261 11.71 -8.98 10.05
CA GLU A 261 12.76 -8.99 9.01
C GLU A 261 12.34 -8.29 7.71
N SER A 262 11.04 -8.09 7.46
CA SER A 262 10.52 -7.46 6.23
C SER A 262 9.65 -6.24 6.53
N GLY A 263 10.27 -5.06 6.64
CA GLY A 263 9.56 -3.78 6.81
C GLY A 263 10.43 -2.61 7.28
N ALA A 264 9.89 -1.39 7.29
CA ALA A 264 10.60 -0.18 7.74
C ALA A 264 11.09 -0.26 9.20
N TRP A 265 10.36 -1.02 10.04
CA TRP A 265 10.64 -1.24 11.46
C TRP A 265 11.47 -2.49 11.74
N GLY A 266 12.12 -3.03 10.72
CA GLY A 266 12.87 -4.26 10.85
C GLY A 266 14.20 -4.12 11.57
N ARG A 267 14.62 -5.18 12.27
CA ARG A 267 15.87 -5.19 13.04
C ARG A 267 17.07 -5.10 12.10
N ARG A 268 17.83 -4.00 12.16
CA ARG A 268 18.95 -3.75 11.23
C ARG A 268 20.09 -4.75 11.43
N SER A 269 20.76 -5.14 10.35
CA SER A 269 21.89 -6.08 10.39
C SER A 269 23.03 -5.66 11.32
N TYR A 270 23.28 -4.36 11.48
CA TYR A 270 24.29 -3.86 12.44
C TYR A 270 23.94 -4.23 13.89
N PHE A 271 22.66 -4.23 14.26
CA PHE A 271 22.24 -4.57 15.61
C PHE A 271 22.25 -6.09 15.88
N LYS A 272 22.26 -6.93 14.85
CA LYS A 272 22.35 -8.40 15.00
C LYS A 272 23.66 -8.82 15.71
N THR A 273 24.76 -8.12 15.46
CA THR A 273 26.05 -8.35 16.12
C THR A 273 26.28 -7.44 17.34
N PHE A 274 25.44 -6.42 17.52
CA PHE A 274 25.46 -5.46 18.62
C PHE A 274 24.90 -6.06 19.92
N GLY A 275 25.60 -7.05 20.47
CA GLY A 275 25.17 -7.67 21.74
C GLY A 275 25.39 -9.16 21.90
N GLY A 276 26.07 -9.83 20.96
CA GLY A 276 26.63 -11.17 21.20
C GLY A 276 25.61 -12.31 21.30
N LEU A 277 24.64 -12.39 20.39
CA LEU A 277 23.80 -13.59 20.27
C LEU A 277 24.47 -14.61 19.33
N GLN A 278 25.33 -15.46 19.89
CA GLN A 278 25.97 -16.56 19.15
C GLN A 278 25.39 -17.94 19.52
N GLU A 279 24.62 -18.04 20.60
CA GLU A 279 24.04 -19.29 21.09
C GLU A 279 22.51 -19.27 21.02
N ARG A 280 21.91 -20.39 20.62
CA ARG A 280 20.47 -20.60 20.50
C ARG A 280 20.03 -21.77 21.39
N PRO A 281 18.91 -21.67 22.11
CA PRO A 281 18.04 -20.50 22.24
C PRO A 281 18.75 -19.34 22.97
N ILE A 282 18.39 -18.10 22.61
CA ILE A 282 19.04 -16.91 23.18
C ILE A 282 18.90 -16.90 24.70
N GLN A 283 19.93 -16.42 25.38
CA GLN A 283 19.99 -16.44 26.85
C GLN A 283 19.56 -15.10 27.50
N ARG A 284 19.33 -14.07 26.69
CA ARG A 284 18.78 -12.76 27.09
C ARG A 284 18.07 -12.10 25.93
N ILE A 285 17.08 -11.25 26.20
CA ILE A 285 16.43 -10.43 25.17
C ILE A 285 17.31 -9.20 24.86
N PRO A 286 17.70 -8.97 23.58
CA PRO A 286 18.48 -7.78 23.19
C PRO A 286 17.76 -6.48 23.50
N ASP A 287 18.53 -5.43 23.78
CA ASP A 287 18.01 -4.12 24.15
C ASP A 287 17.30 -3.40 22.99
N ASP A 288 17.67 -3.72 21.75
CA ASP A 288 17.05 -3.22 20.51
C ASP A 288 15.82 -4.03 20.06
N TYR A 289 15.47 -5.09 20.81
CA TYR A 289 14.36 -5.98 20.50
C TYR A 289 13.03 -5.35 20.90
N THR A 290 12.53 -4.46 20.03
CA THR A 290 11.37 -3.62 20.33
C THR A 290 10.38 -3.66 19.17
N PRO A 291 9.09 -4.01 19.40
CA PRO A 291 8.09 -3.95 18.34
C PRO A 291 7.84 -2.51 17.92
N PRO A 292 7.29 -2.26 16.71
CA PRO A 292 6.95 -0.91 16.28
C PRO A 292 5.93 -0.26 17.24
N PRO A 293 5.86 1.08 17.27
CA PRO A 293 4.85 1.79 18.06
C PRO A 293 3.46 1.26 17.72
N ALA A 294 2.61 1.02 18.73
CA ALA A 294 1.30 0.40 18.49
C ALA A 294 0.34 1.28 17.67
N THR A 295 0.55 2.61 17.64
CA THR A 295 -0.30 3.56 16.93
C THR A 295 0.47 4.77 16.40
N ILE A 296 -0.07 5.40 15.36
CA ILE A 296 0.46 6.67 14.83
C ILE A 296 0.43 7.80 15.87
N ARG A 297 -0.48 7.72 16.86
CA ARG A 297 -0.57 8.68 17.98
C ARG A 297 0.66 8.67 18.87
N LEU A 298 1.41 7.55 18.90
CA LEU A 298 2.68 7.47 19.60
C LEU A 298 3.87 7.71 18.66
N ALA A 299 3.80 7.19 17.44
CA ALA A 299 4.88 7.34 16.45
C ALA A 299 5.13 8.81 16.07
N PHE A 300 4.08 9.59 15.86
CA PHE A 300 4.20 10.99 15.44
C PHE A 300 4.86 11.88 16.51
N PRO A 301 4.47 11.84 17.81
CA PRO A 301 5.20 12.55 18.85
C PRO A 301 6.67 12.14 18.99
N LEU A 302 6.99 10.85 18.87
CA LEU A 302 8.38 10.37 18.90
C LEU A 302 9.20 10.95 17.73
N TRP A 303 8.64 10.99 16.53
CA TRP A 303 9.27 11.63 15.38
C TRP A 303 9.42 13.13 15.55
N MET A 304 8.42 13.82 16.09
CA MET A 304 8.49 15.26 16.40
C MET A 304 9.60 15.57 17.40
N LEU A 305 9.84 14.71 18.38
CA LEU A 305 10.96 14.87 19.31
C LEU A 305 12.32 14.79 18.58
N SER A 306 12.49 13.84 17.67
CA SER A 306 13.70 13.75 16.83
C SER A 306 13.87 14.99 15.94
N MET A 307 12.76 15.54 15.42
CA MET A 307 12.77 16.79 14.65
C MET A 307 13.16 18.00 15.51
N ILE A 308 12.72 18.07 16.77
CA ILE A 308 13.13 19.10 17.72
C ILE A 308 14.63 19.00 18.01
N HIS A 309 15.14 17.78 18.25
CA HIS A 309 16.57 17.52 18.40
C HIS A 309 17.35 18.09 17.22
N CYS A 310 16.96 17.78 15.98
CA CYS A 310 17.61 18.35 14.79
C CYS A 310 17.49 19.86 14.67
N GLY A 311 16.31 20.39 14.94
CA GLY A 311 16.04 21.82 14.87
C GLY A 311 16.97 22.64 15.76
N ILE A 312 17.34 22.10 16.93
CA ILE A 312 18.30 22.73 17.84
C ILE A 312 19.69 22.85 17.20
N HIS A 313 20.20 21.83 16.52
CA HIS A 313 21.48 21.92 15.82
C HIS A 313 21.43 22.92 14.66
N VAL A 314 20.31 22.95 13.92
CA VAL A 314 20.09 23.94 12.85
C VAL A 314 19.99 25.36 13.39
N ALA A 315 19.52 25.58 14.62
CA ALA A 315 19.53 26.90 15.25
C ALA A 315 20.96 27.50 15.37
N GLY A 316 21.99 26.65 15.41
CA GLY A 316 23.40 27.04 15.37
C GLY A 316 23.96 27.36 13.97
N TRP A 317 23.13 27.48 12.93
CA TRP A 317 23.56 27.62 11.52
C TRP A 317 24.54 28.78 11.26
N ASN A 318 24.39 29.86 12.03
CA ASN A 318 25.15 31.10 11.90
C ASN A 318 26.14 31.29 13.06
N PHE A 319 26.47 30.24 13.80
CA PHE A 319 27.51 30.33 14.83
C PHE A 319 28.86 30.70 14.21
N PRO A 320 29.64 31.59 14.85
CA PRO A 320 30.98 31.89 14.40
C PRO A 320 31.91 30.70 14.67
N PHE A 321 32.62 30.22 13.64
CA PHE A 321 33.63 29.17 13.74
C PHE A 321 35.02 29.72 13.35
N PRO A 322 36.11 29.21 13.96
CA PRO A 322 37.48 29.63 13.63
C PRO A 322 37.87 29.46 12.17
N THR A 323 37.38 28.40 11.53
CA THR A 323 37.68 28.11 10.12
C THR A 323 36.40 27.92 9.30
N ALA A 324 36.50 28.20 8.00
CA ALA A 324 35.42 27.88 7.06
C ALA A 324 35.13 26.37 7.04
N MET A 325 36.15 25.52 7.24
CA MET A 325 36.00 24.07 7.30
C MET A 325 35.11 23.63 8.46
N GLU A 326 35.34 24.14 9.67
CA GLU A 326 34.49 23.84 10.84
C GLU A 326 33.05 24.30 10.65
N LEU A 327 32.85 25.49 10.04
CA LEU A 327 31.51 25.97 9.68
C LEU A 327 30.81 25.02 8.68
N TYR A 328 31.52 24.57 7.65
CA TYR A 328 30.96 23.63 6.67
C TYR A 328 30.67 22.26 7.31
N LEU A 329 31.53 21.76 8.19
CA LEU A 329 31.31 20.52 8.93
C LEU A 329 30.05 20.60 9.79
N TRP A 330 29.85 21.69 10.53
CA TRP A 330 28.64 21.90 11.32
C TRP A 330 27.37 21.93 10.47
N ARG A 331 27.38 22.71 9.38
CA ARG A 331 26.22 22.86 8.48
C ARG A 331 25.87 21.57 7.77
N THR A 332 26.87 20.86 7.25
CA THR A 332 26.68 19.57 6.56
C THR A 332 26.16 18.52 7.52
N ALA A 333 26.71 18.40 8.74
CA ALA A 333 26.19 17.48 9.75
C ALA A 333 24.74 17.81 10.14
N SER A 334 24.44 19.08 10.43
CA SER A 334 23.10 19.53 10.82
C SER A 334 22.05 19.31 9.72
N ALA A 335 22.40 19.64 8.47
CA ALA A 335 21.54 19.43 7.31
C ALA A 335 21.33 17.95 7.01
N THR A 336 22.38 17.13 7.11
CA THR A 336 22.30 15.68 6.89
C THR A 336 21.39 15.02 7.92
N MET A 337 21.55 15.36 9.19
CA MET A 337 20.72 14.83 10.27
C MET A 337 19.24 15.22 10.08
N LEU A 338 18.96 16.47 9.72
CA LEU A 338 17.60 16.93 9.40
C LEU A 338 17.01 16.19 8.20
N ALA A 339 17.76 16.05 7.10
CA ALA A 339 17.29 15.38 5.89
C ALA A 339 16.96 13.90 6.15
N ILE A 340 17.82 13.19 6.90
CA ILE A 340 17.58 11.81 7.31
C ILE A 340 16.29 11.72 8.12
N LEU A 341 16.09 12.57 9.13
CA LEU A 341 14.94 12.47 10.01
C LEU A 341 13.62 12.96 9.39
N VAL A 342 13.66 13.91 8.46
CA VAL A 342 12.48 14.32 7.67
C VAL A 342 12.03 13.19 6.75
N VAL A 343 12.96 12.61 5.99
CA VAL A 343 12.60 11.59 4.98
C VAL A 343 12.35 10.25 5.65
N TRP A 344 13.30 9.76 6.43
CA TRP A 344 13.25 8.42 7.02
C TRP A 344 12.28 8.35 8.20
N GLY A 345 12.31 9.33 9.10
CA GLY A 345 11.43 9.37 10.26
C GLY A 345 9.95 9.49 9.88
N PHE A 346 9.63 10.26 8.83
CA PHE A 346 8.26 10.34 8.32
C PHE A 346 7.79 9.02 7.70
N LEU A 347 8.65 8.32 6.95
CA LEU A 347 8.33 7.00 6.40
C LEU A 347 8.07 5.97 7.50
N GLU A 348 8.85 5.99 8.60
CA GLU A 348 8.64 5.13 9.75
C GLU A 348 7.30 5.40 10.45
N VAL A 349 6.92 6.67 10.63
CA VAL A 349 5.60 7.05 11.19
C VAL A 349 4.46 6.54 10.31
N LEU A 350 4.58 6.67 9.00
CA LEU A 350 3.58 6.18 8.05
C LEU A 350 3.46 4.66 8.08
N ALA A 351 4.58 3.94 8.23
CA ALA A 351 4.62 2.48 8.29
C ALA A 351 3.97 1.88 9.55
N VAL A 352 3.55 2.69 10.53
CA VAL A 352 2.84 2.24 11.75
C VAL A 352 1.35 1.93 11.49
N LYS A 353 0.74 2.48 10.43
CA LYS A 353 -0.69 2.26 10.14
C LYS A 353 -0.91 0.86 9.54
N PRO A 354 -1.78 0.00 10.11
CA PRO A 354 -2.11 -1.30 9.53
C PRO A 354 -2.64 -1.13 8.09
N GLY A 355 -2.04 -1.83 7.12
CA GLY A 355 -2.35 -1.69 5.69
C GLY A 355 -1.62 -0.55 4.97
N PHE A 356 -0.86 0.29 5.69
CA PHE A 356 0.07 1.26 5.12
C PHE A 356 1.47 0.65 5.01
N ASP A 357 1.53 -0.54 4.44
CA ASP A 357 2.80 -1.16 4.09
C ASP A 357 3.16 -0.74 2.66
N PHE A 358 4.02 0.28 2.54
CA PHE A 358 4.59 0.67 1.25
C PHE A 358 5.24 -0.53 0.55
N THR A 359 5.72 -1.53 1.31
CA THR A 359 6.42 -2.68 0.77
C THR A 359 5.45 -3.67 0.13
N MET A 360 4.32 -4.03 0.76
CA MET A 360 3.39 -5.03 0.19
C MET A 360 2.86 -4.65 -1.19
N SER A 361 2.46 -3.40 -1.45
CA SER A 361 2.01 -3.02 -2.80
C SER A 361 3.15 -2.97 -3.81
N VAL A 362 4.40 -2.68 -3.40
CA VAL A 362 5.56 -2.77 -4.31
C VAL A 362 5.83 -4.24 -4.62
N SER A 363 5.98 -5.03 -3.55
CA SER A 363 6.40 -6.42 -3.60
C SER A 363 5.38 -7.32 -4.27
N THR A 364 4.08 -7.05 -4.16
CA THR A 364 3.02 -7.87 -4.77
C THR A 364 2.53 -7.36 -6.13
N SER A 365 3.12 -6.30 -6.70
CA SER A 365 2.62 -5.71 -7.95
C SER A 365 3.24 -6.28 -9.22
N SER A 366 4.14 -7.25 -9.13
CA SER A 366 4.74 -7.87 -10.32
C SER A 366 3.79 -8.88 -10.97
N ARG A 367 4.25 -9.45 -12.08
CA ARG A 367 3.57 -10.50 -12.82
C ARG A 367 4.47 -11.74 -12.81
N PRO A 368 3.91 -12.96 -12.80
CA PRO A 368 4.71 -14.19 -12.65
C PRO A 368 5.87 -14.26 -13.64
N GLU A 369 7.12 -14.36 -13.18
CA GLU A 369 8.32 -14.33 -14.04
C GLU A 369 8.47 -15.56 -14.94
N HIS A 370 7.80 -16.67 -14.61
CA HIS A 370 7.60 -17.81 -15.52
C HIS A 370 6.91 -17.40 -16.85
N ASN A 371 6.34 -16.19 -16.93
CA ASN A 371 5.83 -15.57 -18.15
C ASN A 371 6.89 -14.94 -19.06
N ALA A 372 8.21 -15.01 -18.80
CA ALA A 372 9.25 -14.50 -19.73
C ALA A 372 8.96 -14.90 -21.20
N PHE A 373 8.56 -16.15 -21.41
CA PHE A 373 8.14 -16.67 -22.72
C PHE A 373 6.83 -16.09 -23.23
N ARG A 374 5.86 -15.75 -22.38
CA ARG A 374 4.61 -15.13 -22.84
C ARG A 374 4.79 -13.65 -23.22
N TYR A 375 5.85 -12.99 -22.74
CA TYR A 375 6.22 -11.63 -23.15
C TYR A 375 6.82 -11.54 -24.54
N THR A 376 7.45 -12.61 -25.05
CA THR A 376 8.02 -12.60 -26.41
C THR A 376 6.96 -12.45 -27.49
N ILE A 377 5.71 -12.77 -27.16
CA ILE A 377 4.57 -12.83 -28.07
C ILE A 377 3.87 -11.48 -28.19
N SER A 378 3.93 -10.69 -27.13
CA SER A 378 3.21 -9.43 -27.07
C SER A 378 3.95 -8.44 -26.18
N PRO A 379 5.12 -7.96 -26.63
CA PRO A 379 5.83 -6.88 -25.96
C PRO A 379 4.92 -5.64 -25.90
N GLY A 380 5.07 -4.81 -24.87
CA GLY A 380 4.31 -3.55 -24.77
C GLY A 380 2.90 -3.61 -24.16
N LYS A 381 2.35 -4.79 -23.83
CA LYS A 381 1.02 -4.88 -23.19
C LYS A 381 1.08 -4.70 -21.66
N LEU A 382 0.63 -3.54 -21.16
CA LEU A 382 0.72 -3.13 -19.74
C LEU A 382 0.19 -4.15 -18.74
N VAL A 383 -0.95 -4.78 -19.04
CA VAL A 383 -1.60 -5.74 -18.13
C VAL A 383 -0.68 -6.91 -17.82
N MET A 384 0.13 -7.31 -18.81
CA MET A 384 1.04 -8.43 -18.66
C MET A 384 2.39 -7.96 -18.13
N THR A 385 2.94 -6.79 -18.47
CA THR A 385 4.35 -6.45 -18.16
C THR A 385 4.73 -6.57 -16.67
N PRO A 386 5.83 -7.26 -16.28
CA PRO A 386 6.31 -7.32 -14.89
C PRO A 386 6.77 -5.94 -14.40
N VAL A 387 6.92 -5.75 -13.09
CA VAL A 387 7.44 -4.47 -12.58
C VAL A 387 8.87 -4.25 -13.09
N GLY A 388 9.12 -3.08 -13.68
CA GLY A 388 10.40 -2.74 -14.31
C GLY A 388 10.37 -1.36 -14.97
N SER A 389 11.39 -1.04 -15.77
CA SER A 389 11.44 0.19 -16.58
C SER A 389 10.31 0.23 -17.61
N THR A 390 10.11 -0.85 -18.37
CA THR A 390 9.05 -0.97 -19.38
C THR A 390 7.66 -0.80 -18.76
N PHE A 391 7.39 -1.41 -17.60
CA PHE A 391 6.10 -1.22 -16.92
C PHE A 391 5.88 0.25 -16.52
N ARG A 392 6.89 0.93 -15.98
CA ARG A 392 6.78 2.34 -15.60
C ARG A 392 6.54 3.23 -16.81
N MET A 393 7.23 2.97 -17.92
CA MET A 393 7.05 3.67 -19.19
C MET A 393 5.63 3.48 -19.72
N LEU A 394 5.18 2.22 -19.91
CA LEU A 394 3.83 1.91 -20.37
C LEU A 394 2.79 2.53 -19.44
N ARG A 395 2.95 2.39 -18.12
CA ARG A 395 2.00 2.94 -17.14
C ARG A 395 1.87 4.45 -17.29
N LYS A 396 2.97 5.17 -17.52
CA LYS A 396 2.95 6.61 -17.80
C LYS A 396 2.18 6.91 -19.08
N ILE A 397 2.42 6.17 -20.16
CA ILE A 397 1.72 6.35 -21.45
C ILE A 397 0.21 6.11 -21.29
N TYR A 398 -0.19 4.97 -20.72
CA TYR A 398 -1.61 4.67 -20.49
C TYR A 398 -2.29 5.69 -19.57
N HIS A 399 -1.58 6.21 -18.56
CA HIS A 399 -2.13 7.27 -17.71
C HIS A 399 -2.32 8.58 -18.47
N THR A 400 -1.39 8.93 -19.38
CA THR A 400 -1.55 10.10 -20.26
C THR A 400 -2.76 9.93 -21.17
N LEU A 401 -2.85 8.79 -21.86
CA LEU A 401 -3.95 8.49 -22.79
C LEU A 401 -5.30 8.41 -22.06
N LEU A 402 -5.38 7.74 -20.91
CA LEU A 402 -6.63 7.45 -20.20
C LEU A 402 -6.84 8.35 -18.97
N SER A 403 -6.23 9.53 -18.96
CA SER A 403 -6.47 10.52 -17.90
C SER A 403 -7.97 10.90 -17.82
N PRO A 404 -8.47 11.44 -16.69
CA PRO A 404 -9.86 11.88 -16.60
C PRO A 404 -10.23 12.88 -17.69
N GLN A 405 -9.33 13.83 -17.99
CA GLN A 405 -9.52 14.85 -19.01
C GLN A 405 -9.60 14.24 -20.42
N GLN A 406 -8.68 13.35 -20.76
CA GLN A 406 -8.71 12.67 -22.06
C GLN A 406 -9.94 11.76 -22.15
N SER A 407 -10.26 10.99 -21.12
CA SER A 407 -11.44 10.12 -21.09
C SER A 407 -12.75 10.90 -21.36
N ALA A 408 -12.83 12.14 -20.89
CA ALA A 408 -13.99 13.00 -21.10
C ALA A 408 -14.17 13.45 -22.56
N SER A 409 -13.11 13.62 -23.36
CA SER A 409 -13.26 14.00 -24.78
C SER A 409 -13.96 12.91 -25.61
N PHE A 410 -13.91 11.65 -25.16
CA PHE A 410 -14.56 10.52 -25.82
C PHE A 410 -16.03 10.32 -25.44
N GLN A 411 -16.56 11.11 -24.51
CA GLN A 411 -17.98 11.06 -24.15
C GLN A 411 -18.89 11.32 -25.34
N THR A 412 -18.44 12.08 -26.34
CA THR A 412 -19.14 12.29 -27.61
C THR A 412 -19.39 10.97 -28.36
N TYR A 413 -18.39 10.07 -28.42
CA TYR A 413 -18.53 8.78 -29.10
C TYR A 413 -19.44 7.84 -28.30
N GLN A 414 -19.32 7.83 -26.97
CA GLN A 414 -20.20 7.05 -26.08
C GLN A 414 -21.66 7.52 -26.19
N ASP A 415 -21.86 8.83 -26.27
CA ASP A 415 -23.16 9.47 -26.46
C ASP A 415 -23.79 9.06 -27.81
N GLN A 416 -23.04 9.13 -28.90
CA GLN A 416 -23.54 8.76 -30.23
C GLN A 416 -23.80 7.25 -30.37
N GLU A 417 -22.84 6.41 -29.98
CA GLU A 417 -23.00 4.95 -30.08
C GLU A 417 -24.07 4.41 -29.13
N SER A 418 -24.35 5.08 -28.00
CA SER A 418 -25.47 4.68 -27.15
C SER A 418 -26.82 4.97 -27.81
N ARG A 419 -26.97 6.04 -28.60
CA ARG A 419 -28.19 6.24 -29.43
C ARG A 419 -28.35 5.14 -30.47
N VAL A 420 -27.26 4.72 -31.11
CA VAL A 420 -27.26 3.61 -32.07
C VAL A 420 -27.66 2.30 -31.40
N LEU A 421 -27.17 2.05 -30.18
CA LEU A 421 -27.57 0.92 -29.36
C LEU A 421 -29.08 0.95 -29.08
N LEU A 422 -29.64 2.10 -28.67
CA LEU A 422 -31.09 2.24 -28.46
C LEU A 422 -31.87 1.95 -29.74
N ARG A 423 -31.45 2.47 -30.90
CA ARG A 423 -32.10 2.15 -32.17
C ARG A 423 -32.08 0.64 -32.45
N ASN A 424 -30.93 -0.01 -32.27
CA ASN A 424 -30.81 -1.46 -32.52
C ASN A 424 -31.74 -2.27 -31.61
N LEU A 425 -31.95 -1.81 -30.36
CA LEU A 425 -32.91 -2.43 -29.44
C LEU A 425 -34.38 -2.18 -29.86
N LEU A 426 -34.71 -1.04 -30.47
CA LEU A 426 -36.05 -0.78 -31.04
C LEU A 426 -36.32 -1.72 -32.21
N ASP A 427 -35.37 -1.81 -33.14
CA ASP A 427 -35.58 -2.50 -34.41
C ASP A 427 -35.44 -4.02 -34.24
N ASN A 428 -34.50 -4.49 -33.41
CA ASN A 428 -34.18 -5.92 -33.22
C ASN A 428 -33.82 -6.24 -31.75
N PRO A 429 -34.79 -6.24 -30.82
CA PRO A 429 -34.53 -6.43 -29.37
C PRO A 429 -33.89 -7.78 -29.02
N ASN A 430 -34.04 -8.81 -29.85
CA ASN A 430 -33.45 -10.13 -29.59
C ASN A 430 -31.90 -10.14 -29.78
N ASP A 431 -31.35 -9.16 -30.49
CA ASP A 431 -29.91 -9.06 -30.79
C ASP A 431 -29.14 -8.18 -29.77
N PHE A 432 -29.71 -7.94 -28.58
CA PHE A 432 -29.11 -7.08 -27.55
C PHE A 432 -27.68 -7.47 -27.17
N LEU A 433 -27.34 -8.76 -27.19
CA LEU A 433 -25.96 -9.24 -26.93
C LEU A 433 -24.98 -8.71 -27.98
N LYS A 434 -25.32 -8.83 -29.26
CA LYS A 434 -24.53 -8.28 -30.38
C LYS A 434 -24.53 -6.75 -30.34
N ALA A 435 -25.65 -6.14 -29.99
CA ALA A 435 -25.77 -4.68 -29.93
C ALA A 435 -24.84 -4.08 -28.86
N THR A 436 -24.73 -4.69 -27.68
CA THR A 436 -23.80 -4.28 -26.61
C THR A 436 -22.34 -4.50 -26.98
N GLU A 437 -22.04 -5.58 -27.70
CA GLU A 437 -20.69 -5.85 -28.22
C GLU A 437 -20.27 -4.84 -29.28
N LYS A 438 -21.17 -4.53 -30.23
CA LYS A 438 -20.97 -3.48 -31.23
C LYS A 438 -20.76 -2.12 -30.59
N PHE A 439 -21.57 -1.76 -29.60
CA PHE A 439 -21.41 -0.50 -28.85
C PHE A 439 -20.00 -0.39 -28.25
N ALA A 440 -19.59 -1.37 -27.46
CA ALA A 440 -18.31 -1.33 -26.76
C ALA A 440 -17.13 -1.27 -27.75
N LEU A 441 -17.22 -2.03 -28.85
CA LEU A 441 -16.19 -2.07 -29.87
C LEU A 441 -16.13 -0.76 -30.68
N SER A 442 -17.27 -0.22 -31.14
CA SER A 442 -17.30 1.02 -31.91
C SER A 442 -16.77 2.21 -31.11
N VAL A 443 -17.13 2.31 -29.83
CA VAL A 443 -16.62 3.35 -28.92
C VAL A 443 -15.10 3.27 -28.80
N ILE A 444 -14.54 2.09 -28.53
CA ILE A 444 -13.09 2.00 -28.32
C ILE A 444 -12.30 2.15 -29.62
N PHE A 445 -12.83 1.69 -30.77
CA PHE A 445 -12.21 1.94 -32.08
C PHE A 445 -12.23 3.43 -32.45
N SER A 446 -13.34 4.12 -32.16
CA SER A 446 -13.45 5.57 -32.35
C SER A 446 -12.45 6.31 -31.45
N ALA A 447 -12.33 5.89 -30.18
CA ALA A 447 -11.38 6.47 -29.25
C ALA A 447 -9.91 6.17 -29.59
N VAL A 448 -9.60 5.03 -30.23
CA VAL A 448 -8.22 4.60 -30.51
C VAL A 448 -7.72 5.05 -31.88
N TYR A 449 -8.53 4.86 -32.93
CA TYR A 449 -8.16 5.14 -34.33
C TYR A 449 -9.02 6.22 -34.98
N GLY A 450 -10.06 6.72 -34.32
CA GLY A 450 -10.98 7.65 -34.95
C GLY A 450 -11.89 7.00 -36.00
N ILE A 451 -12.04 5.68 -35.95
CA ILE A 451 -12.80 4.91 -36.93
C ILE A 451 -14.05 4.34 -36.26
N ARG A 452 -15.18 4.51 -36.93
CA ARG A 452 -16.45 3.94 -36.48
C ARG A 452 -16.64 2.52 -36.99
N LEU A 453 -17.28 1.66 -36.20
CA LEU A 453 -17.71 0.33 -36.65
C LEU A 453 -19.20 0.27 -36.95
N ALA A 454 -19.58 0.06 -38.22
CA ALA A 454 -20.98 -0.13 -38.58
C ALA A 454 -21.43 -1.60 -38.46
N SER A 455 -20.53 -2.58 -38.64
CA SER A 455 -20.84 -4.01 -38.52
C SER A 455 -19.84 -4.79 -37.68
N LEU A 456 -20.34 -5.80 -36.95
CA LEU A 456 -19.50 -6.82 -36.29
C LEU A 456 -19.04 -7.92 -37.24
N GLU A 457 -19.69 -8.06 -38.40
CA GLU A 457 -19.43 -9.12 -39.37
C GLU A 457 -18.29 -8.76 -40.33
N HIS A 458 -17.72 -7.56 -40.18
CA HIS A 458 -16.59 -7.13 -41.00
C HIS A 458 -15.39 -8.09 -40.78
N PRO A 459 -14.74 -8.63 -41.83
CA PRO A 459 -13.70 -9.66 -41.69
C PRO A 459 -12.54 -9.27 -40.75
N ILE A 460 -12.15 -7.99 -40.74
CA ILE A 460 -11.11 -7.47 -39.82
C ILE A 460 -11.54 -7.60 -38.35
N ILE A 461 -12.82 -7.39 -38.05
CA ILE A 461 -13.35 -7.45 -36.68
C ILE A 461 -13.46 -8.90 -36.20
N VAL A 462 -13.90 -9.80 -37.09
CA VAL A 462 -13.91 -11.25 -36.80
C VAL A 462 -12.48 -11.73 -36.50
N GLU A 463 -11.52 -11.38 -37.35
CA GLU A 463 -10.10 -11.70 -37.16
C GLU A 463 -9.55 -11.14 -35.85
N PHE A 464 -9.89 -9.89 -35.50
CA PHE A 464 -9.49 -9.26 -34.24
C PHE A 464 -9.99 -10.06 -33.03
N TYR A 465 -11.27 -10.45 -33.00
CA TYR A 465 -11.81 -11.25 -31.90
C TYR A 465 -11.18 -12.64 -31.80
N GLU A 466 -10.95 -13.32 -32.93
CA GLU A 466 -10.26 -14.61 -32.93
C GLU A 466 -8.86 -14.53 -32.31
N ILE A 467 -8.10 -13.49 -32.67
CA ILE A 467 -6.77 -13.23 -32.10
C ILE A 467 -6.90 -12.95 -30.60
N TRP A 468 -7.82 -12.06 -30.20
CA TRP A 468 -8.00 -11.65 -28.82
C TRP A 468 -8.42 -12.81 -27.90
N GLU A 469 -9.40 -13.62 -28.30
CA GLU A 469 -9.83 -14.78 -27.53
C GLU A 469 -8.71 -15.83 -27.37
N THR A 470 -7.97 -16.09 -28.45
CA THR A 470 -6.85 -17.03 -28.42
C THR A 470 -5.74 -16.52 -27.50
N LEU A 471 -5.46 -15.21 -27.56
CA LEU A 471 -4.49 -14.53 -26.71
C LEU A 471 -4.89 -14.61 -25.23
N LEU A 472 -6.16 -14.35 -24.89
CA LEU A 472 -6.66 -14.49 -23.51
C LEU A 472 -6.50 -15.91 -22.97
N ARG A 473 -6.77 -16.95 -23.78
CA ARG A 473 -6.54 -18.35 -23.37
C ARG A 473 -5.06 -18.67 -23.20
N TYR A 474 -4.23 -18.15 -24.11
CA TYR A 474 -2.78 -18.30 -24.04
C TYR A 474 -2.19 -17.69 -22.77
N PHE A 475 -2.76 -16.59 -22.27
CA PHE A 475 -2.29 -15.88 -21.06
C PHE A 475 -2.86 -16.42 -19.74
N LEU A 476 -3.84 -17.32 -19.76
CA LEU A 476 -4.35 -17.92 -18.53
C LEU A 476 -3.31 -18.93 -17.97
N PRO A 477 -2.93 -18.88 -16.68
CA PRO A 477 -2.02 -19.87 -16.11
C PRO A 477 -2.66 -21.28 -16.13
N GLY A 478 -1.88 -22.28 -16.53
CA GLY A 478 -2.29 -23.69 -16.56
C GLY A 478 -2.89 -24.16 -17.89
N THR A 479 -3.01 -23.29 -18.91
CA THR A 479 -3.51 -23.66 -20.24
C THR A 479 -2.42 -24.18 -21.17
N CYS A 480 -1.17 -23.77 -20.96
CA CYS A 480 -0.04 -24.23 -21.77
C CYS A 480 0.72 -25.34 -21.02
N PRO A 481 1.17 -26.41 -21.71
CA PRO A 481 1.91 -27.50 -21.07
C PRO A 481 3.15 -27.04 -20.28
N PHE A 482 3.81 -25.96 -20.73
CA PHE A 482 4.98 -25.40 -20.05
C PHE A 482 4.65 -24.75 -18.69
N ASP A 483 3.39 -24.42 -18.42
CA ASP A 483 2.97 -23.91 -17.11
C ASP A 483 3.09 -25.00 -16.01
N ILE A 484 2.92 -26.26 -16.41
CA ILE A 484 3.00 -27.43 -15.53
C ILE A 484 4.41 -28.02 -15.58
N PHE A 485 5.02 -28.06 -16.76
CA PHE A 485 6.34 -28.63 -17.00
C PHE A 485 7.32 -27.59 -17.57
N PRO A 486 7.96 -26.76 -16.72
CA PRO A 486 8.88 -25.70 -17.19
C PRO A 486 10.05 -26.19 -18.04
N ILE A 487 10.43 -27.47 -17.92
CA ILE A 487 11.50 -28.08 -18.74
C ILE A 487 11.20 -28.01 -20.25
N LEU A 488 9.92 -27.94 -20.63
CA LEU A 488 9.50 -27.80 -22.03
C LEU A 488 10.00 -26.51 -22.68
N LEU A 489 10.26 -25.45 -21.90
CA LEU A 489 10.83 -24.19 -22.43
C LEU A 489 12.29 -24.35 -22.88
N ARG A 490 12.98 -25.42 -22.48
CA ARG A 490 14.36 -25.71 -22.90
C ARG A 490 14.44 -26.47 -24.23
N LEU A 491 13.31 -26.93 -24.77
CA LEU A 491 13.29 -27.62 -26.06
C LEU A 491 13.68 -26.65 -27.21
N PRO A 492 14.27 -27.13 -28.30
CA PRO A 492 14.42 -26.34 -29.52
C PRO A 492 13.07 -25.76 -29.99
N THR A 493 13.07 -24.55 -30.56
CA THR A 493 11.83 -23.81 -30.93
C THR A 493 10.90 -24.58 -31.86
N TRP A 494 11.42 -25.46 -32.73
CA TRP A 494 10.63 -26.32 -33.62
C TRP A 494 9.83 -27.42 -32.88
N LEU A 495 10.14 -27.71 -31.61
CA LEU A 495 9.37 -28.58 -30.71
C LEU A 495 8.46 -27.80 -29.75
N GLN A 496 8.36 -26.47 -29.90
CA GLN A 496 7.56 -25.60 -29.05
C GLN A 496 6.31 -25.11 -29.81
N PRO A 497 5.21 -25.89 -29.88
CA PRO A 497 4.00 -25.49 -30.62
C PRO A 497 3.37 -24.20 -30.08
N TRP A 498 3.53 -23.92 -28.79
CA TRP A 498 3.13 -22.66 -28.16
C TRP A 498 3.91 -21.46 -28.70
N HIS A 499 5.17 -21.63 -29.11
CA HIS A 499 5.95 -20.59 -29.78
C HIS A 499 5.46 -20.33 -31.20
N CYS A 500 5.15 -21.40 -31.96
CA CYS A 500 4.62 -21.24 -33.31
C CYS A 500 3.23 -20.56 -33.30
N LEU A 501 2.39 -20.88 -32.31
CA LEU A 501 1.12 -20.21 -32.10
C LEU A 501 1.33 -18.72 -31.79
N ALA A 502 2.24 -18.43 -30.85
CA ALA A 502 2.61 -17.08 -30.49
C ALA A 502 3.01 -16.23 -31.69
N ASP A 503 4.03 -16.66 -32.43
CA ASP A 503 4.56 -15.94 -33.59
C ASP A 503 3.48 -15.69 -34.65
N ARG A 504 2.56 -16.65 -34.82
CA ARG A 504 1.44 -16.52 -35.75
C ARG A 504 0.46 -15.45 -35.28
N LEU A 505 0.11 -15.42 -34.00
CA LEU A 505 -0.81 -14.43 -33.44
C LEU A 505 -0.21 -13.02 -33.54
N THR A 506 1.06 -12.84 -33.16
CA THR A 506 1.76 -11.54 -33.25
C THR A 506 1.77 -11.01 -34.67
N LYS A 507 2.08 -11.87 -35.67
CA LYS A 507 2.09 -11.47 -37.08
C LYS A 507 0.69 -11.09 -37.58
N ARG A 508 -0.34 -11.86 -37.22
CA ARG A 508 -1.74 -11.55 -37.59
C ARG A 508 -2.19 -10.23 -36.97
N GLU A 509 -1.94 -10.01 -35.67
CA GLU A 509 -2.28 -8.77 -34.96
C GLU A 509 -1.55 -7.56 -35.56
N ALA A 510 -0.25 -7.69 -35.83
CA ALA A 510 0.56 -6.63 -36.43
C ALA A 510 0.05 -6.22 -37.81
N VAL A 511 -0.36 -7.16 -38.66
CA VAL A 511 -0.91 -6.85 -40.00
C VAL A 511 -2.17 -6.00 -39.88
N LEU A 512 -3.07 -6.30 -38.93
CA LEU A 512 -4.28 -5.52 -38.72
C LEU A 512 -3.96 -4.11 -38.22
N HIS A 513 -3.20 -4.01 -37.13
CA HIS A 513 -2.89 -2.73 -36.51
C HIS A 513 -2.00 -1.84 -37.37
N HIS A 514 -1.16 -2.42 -38.23
CA HIS A 514 -0.35 -1.66 -39.18
C HIS A 514 -1.21 -0.92 -40.21
N LYS A 515 -2.27 -1.57 -40.73
CA LYS A 515 -3.21 -0.93 -41.67
C LYS A 515 -3.91 0.26 -41.02
N PHE A 516 -4.40 0.09 -39.78
CA PHE A 516 -5.04 1.16 -39.03
C PHE A 516 -4.09 2.31 -38.68
N LEU A 517 -2.89 2.00 -38.20
CA LEU A 517 -1.89 3.02 -37.87
C LEU A 517 -1.45 3.79 -39.11
N LYS A 518 -1.26 3.11 -40.25
CA LYS A 518 -0.91 3.75 -41.51
C LYS A 518 -2.00 4.72 -41.99
N HIS A 519 -3.26 4.29 -41.93
CA HIS A 519 -4.39 5.15 -42.26
C HIS A 519 -4.49 6.36 -41.31
N LEU A 520 -4.34 6.14 -40.00
CA LEU A 520 -4.35 7.24 -39.03
C LEU A 520 -3.22 8.25 -39.30
N LYS A 521 -2.01 7.77 -39.59
CA LYS A 521 -0.89 8.64 -39.96
C LYS A 521 -1.19 9.46 -41.21
N SER A 522 -1.80 8.86 -42.25
CA SER A 522 -2.16 9.62 -43.46
C SER A 522 -3.18 10.72 -43.17
N GLU A 523 -4.17 10.46 -42.32
CA GLU A 523 -5.16 11.47 -41.91
C GLU A 523 -4.52 12.60 -41.08
N ILE A 524 -3.56 12.28 -40.22
CA ILE A 524 -2.85 13.28 -39.41
C ILE A 524 -2.02 14.19 -40.33
N TYR A 525 -1.24 13.63 -41.25
CA TYR A 525 -0.46 14.42 -42.20
C TYR A 525 -1.34 15.18 -43.20
N GLY A 526 -2.54 14.65 -43.50
CA GLY A 526 -3.55 15.32 -44.33
C GLY A 526 -4.30 16.44 -43.61
N GLY A 527 -4.18 16.55 -42.28
CA GLY A 527 -4.89 17.56 -41.47
C GLY A 527 -6.37 17.25 -41.25
N SER A 528 -6.82 16.03 -41.52
CA SER A 528 -8.21 15.57 -41.40
C SER A 528 -8.43 14.61 -40.22
N ALA A 529 -7.38 14.24 -39.48
CA ALA A 529 -7.49 13.26 -38.41
C ALA A 529 -8.45 13.68 -37.28
N PRO A 530 -9.39 12.80 -36.89
CA PRO A 530 -10.24 13.01 -35.73
C PRO A 530 -9.43 12.92 -34.43
N GLU A 531 -9.94 13.51 -33.35
CA GLU A 531 -9.33 13.39 -32.03
C GLU A 531 -9.48 11.94 -31.51
N CYS A 532 -8.34 11.27 -31.31
CA CYS A 532 -8.25 9.91 -30.78
C CYS A 532 -6.93 9.67 -30.03
N PHE A 533 -6.85 8.61 -29.22
CA PHE A 533 -5.64 8.21 -28.50
C PHE A 533 -4.44 7.99 -29.43
N GLY A 534 -4.69 7.52 -30.65
CA GLY A 534 -3.66 7.35 -31.66
C GLY A 534 -2.96 8.67 -32.00
N ASN A 535 -3.68 9.81 -32.05
CA ASN A 535 -3.07 11.12 -32.29
C ASN A 535 -2.07 11.48 -31.19
N THR A 536 -2.49 11.35 -29.92
CA THR A 536 -1.61 11.60 -28.77
C THR A 536 -0.42 10.65 -28.74
N LEU A 537 -0.62 9.39 -29.13
CA LEU A 537 0.46 8.42 -29.16
C LEU A 537 1.47 8.72 -30.28
N ILE A 538 1.01 9.15 -31.45
CA ILE A 538 1.87 9.58 -32.56
C ILE A 538 2.67 10.83 -32.18
N GLN A 539 2.10 11.78 -31.45
CA GLN A 539 2.87 12.90 -30.89
C GLN A 539 4.00 12.44 -29.95
N LEU A 540 3.77 11.38 -29.15
CA LEU A 540 4.81 10.79 -28.30
C LEU A 540 5.89 10.02 -29.10
N GLN A 541 5.57 9.57 -30.33
CA GLN A 541 6.57 8.99 -31.24
C GLN A 541 7.56 10.04 -31.74
N ASP A 542 7.09 11.27 -32.02
CA ASP A 542 7.95 12.38 -32.46
C ASP A 542 8.99 12.75 -31.40
N ASP A 543 8.64 12.60 -30.12
CA ASP A 543 9.55 12.72 -28.97
C ASP A 543 10.50 11.51 -28.80
N LYS A 544 10.47 10.54 -29.72
CA LYS A 544 11.19 9.26 -29.70
C LYS A 544 10.94 8.44 -28.43
N THR A 545 9.75 8.57 -27.84
CA THR A 545 9.38 7.84 -26.62
C THR A 545 8.99 6.40 -26.91
N VAL A 546 8.36 6.15 -28.06
CA VAL A 546 7.92 4.82 -28.53
C VAL A 546 8.07 4.69 -30.04
N ASP A 547 8.27 3.48 -30.54
CA ASP A 547 8.28 3.18 -31.98
C ASP A 547 6.89 2.76 -32.53
N ASP A 548 6.81 2.42 -33.82
CA ASP A 548 5.56 1.98 -34.47
C ASP A 548 5.05 0.65 -33.91
N GLU A 549 5.94 -0.28 -33.59
CA GLU A 549 5.58 -1.58 -33.05
C GLU A 549 5.03 -1.46 -31.63
N GLU A 550 5.70 -0.71 -30.77
CA GLU A 550 5.24 -0.38 -29.42
C GLU A 550 3.90 0.35 -29.46
N SER A 551 3.72 1.27 -30.40
CA SER A 551 2.47 2.01 -30.55
C SER A 551 1.31 1.09 -30.95
N MET A 552 1.51 0.22 -31.94
CA MET A 552 0.51 -0.78 -32.33
C MET A 552 0.13 -1.69 -31.15
N ASN A 553 1.12 -2.16 -30.39
CA ASN A 553 0.87 -3.02 -29.21
C ASN A 553 0.06 -2.32 -28.13
N ILE A 554 0.34 -1.03 -27.86
CA ILE A 554 -0.40 -0.22 -26.90
C ILE A 554 -1.86 -0.04 -27.33
N LEU A 555 -2.08 0.33 -28.59
CA LEU A 555 -3.41 0.56 -29.17
C LEU A 555 -4.23 -0.75 -29.25
N ALA A 556 -3.61 -1.86 -29.64
CA ALA A 556 -4.23 -3.19 -29.65
C ALA A 556 -4.78 -3.60 -28.27
N MET A 557 -3.98 -3.36 -27.24
CA MET A 557 -4.38 -3.65 -25.86
C MET A 557 -5.52 -2.75 -25.38
N LEU A 558 -5.58 -1.49 -25.81
CA LEU A 558 -6.72 -0.60 -25.50
C LEU A 558 -8.02 -1.13 -26.09
N ILE A 559 -8.01 -1.52 -27.37
CA ILE A 559 -9.19 -2.05 -28.06
C ILE A 559 -9.65 -3.35 -27.41
N GLY A 560 -8.75 -4.30 -27.18
CA GLY A 560 -9.09 -5.60 -26.60
C GLY A 560 -9.66 -5.48 -25.18
N ALA A 561 -9.03 -4.67 -24.32
CA ALA A 561 -9.51 -4.47 -22.96
C ALA A 561 -10.83 -3.70 -22.89
N GLY A 562 -10.96 -2.62 -23.66
CA GLY A 562 -12.12 -1.73 -23.63
C GLY A 562 -13.39 -2.35 -24.20
N SER A 563 -13.27 -3.19 -25.24
CA SER A 563 -14.40 -3.87 -25.88
C SER A 563 -14.93 -5.04 -25.07
N ASP A 564 -14.05 -5.97 -24.68
CA ASP A 564 -14.42 -7.24 -24.07
C ASP A 564 -15.04 -7.06 -22.68
N THR A 565 -14.46 -6.19 -21.85
CA THR A 565 -14.92 -5.98 -20.48
C THR A 565 -16.24 -5.22 -20.41
N THR A 566 -16.37 -4.11 -21.15
CA THR A 566 -17.57 -3.26 -21.14
C THR A 566 -18.78 -4.03 -21.68
N SER A 567 -18.63 -4.73 -22.81
CA SER A 567 -19.70 -5.57 -23.37
C SER A 567 -20.13 -6.65 -22.38
N SER A 568 -19.19 -7.29 -21.68
CA SER A 568 -19.49 -8.31 -20.67
C SER A 568 -20.32 -7.78 -19.49
N VAL A 569 -20.03 -6.56 -19.01
CA VAL A 569 -20.83 -5.91 -17.96
C VAL A 569 -22.23 -5.59 -18.49
N LEU A 570 -22.35 -5.03 -19.69
CA LEU A 570 -23.65 -4.70 -20.30
C LEU A 570 -24.52 -5.93 -20.58
N GLN A 571 -23.93 -7.03 -21.05
CA GLN A 571 -24.65 -8.29 -21.21
C GLN A 571 -25.08 -8.87 -19.86
N THR A 572 -24.23 -8.75 -18.84
CA THR A 572 -24.56 -9.13 -17.47
C THR A 572 -25.71 -8.27 -16.92
N PHE A 573 -25.69 -6.96 -17.19
CA PHE A 573 -26.75 -6.02 -16.82
C PHE A 573 -28.11 -6.49 -17.31
N PHE A 574 -28.28 -6.84 -18.58
CA PHE A 574 -29.58 -7.35 -19.08
C PHE A 574 -30.07 -8.58 -18.32
N LYS A 575 -29.17 -9.52 -17.99
CA LYS A 575 -29.52 -10.71 -17.21
C LYS A 575 -29.94 -10.34 -15.78
N VAL A 576 -29.20 -9.44 -15.13
CA VAL A 576 -29.49 -8.99 -13.75
C VAL A 576 -30.80 -8.20 -13.70
N MET A 577 -31.04 -7.27 -14.62
CA MET A 577 -32.29 -6.50 -14.67
C MET A 577 -33.52 -7.38 -14.90
N ALA A 578 -33.40 -8.41 -15.74
CA ALA A 578 -34.48 -9.38 -15.95
C ALA A 578 -34.79 -10.21 -14.68
N LEU A 579 -33.80 -10.41 -13.80
CA LEU A 579 -33.95 -11.12 -12.53
C LEU A 579 -34.44 -10.22 -11.38
N HIS A 580 -34.24 -8.90 -11.50
CA HIS A 580 -34.51 -7.90 -10.47
C HIS A 580 -35.41 -6.76 -10.99
N PRO A 581 -36.66 -7.06 -11.40
CA PRO A 581 -37.58 -6.07 -11.93
C PRO A 581 -37.86 -4.92 -10.94
N GLU A 582 -37.80 -5.17 -9.63
CA GLU A 582 -37.91 -4.15 -8.59
C GLU A 582 -36.83 -3.08 -8.71
N ALA A 583 -35.59 -3.49 -9.04
CA ALA A 583 -34.49 -2.55 -9.20
C ALA A 583 -34.67 -1.70 -10.47
N VAL A 584 -35.20 -2.30 -11.54
CA VAL A 584 -35.55 -1.61 -12.79
C VAL A 584 -36.60 -0.55 -12.53
N SER A 585 -37.69 -0.89 -11.82
CA SER A 585 -38.78 0.05 -11.54
C SER A 585 -38.32 1.26 -10.71
N MET A 586 -37.43 1.06 -9.73
CA MET A 586 -36.90 2.18 -8.93
C MET A 586 -35.96 3.08 -9.73
N ALA A 587 -35.11 2.52 -10.61
CA ALA A 587 -34.27 3.32 -11.50
C ALA A 587 -35.11 4.09 -12.53
N GLN A 588 -36.14 3.46 -13.10
CA GLN A 588 -37.08 4.11 -14.00
C GLN A 588 -37.82 5.27 -13.31
N ALA A 589 -38.29 5.09 -12.07
CA ALA A 589 -38.93 6.17 -11.32
C ALA A 589 -37.99 7.37 -11.05
N GLU A 590 -36.71 7.11 -10.77
CA GLU A 590 -35.70 8.16 -10.63
C GLU A 590 -35.46 8.89 -11.96
N LEU A 591 -35.32 8.15 -13.06
CA LEU A 591 -35.13 8.70 -14.41
C LEU A 591 -36.33 9.51 -14.88
N ASP A 592 -37.55 9.04 -14.61
CA ASP A 592 -38.78 9.77 -14.96
C ASP A 592 -38.87 11.10 -14.20
N ARG A 593 -38.45 11.13 -12.93
CA ARG A 593 -38.42 12.34 -12.10
C ARG A 593 -37.38 13.36 -12.56
N VAL A 594 -36.18 12.91 -12.94
CA VAL A 594 -35.02 13.79 -13.22
C VAL A 594 -34.95 14.19 -14.69
N VAL A 595 -35.19 13.23 -15.59
CA VAL A 595 -35.01 13.40 -17.04
C VAL A 595 -36.33 13.69 -17.75
N GLY A 596 -37.42 13.04 -17.31
CA GLY A 596 -38.72 13.09 -18.01
C GLY A 596 -38.73 12.26 -19.30
N ALA A 597 -39.81 12.35 -20.09
CA ALA A 597 -39.98 11.53 -21.32
C ALA A 597 -39.54 12.24 -22.62
N ASP A 598 -39.25 13.55 -22.56
CA ASP A 598 -39.07 14.39 -23.75
C ASP A 598 -37.64 14.41 -24.29
N ARG A 599 -36.65 13.89 -23.55
CA ARG A 599 -35.23 13.85 -23.94
C ARG A 599 -34.53 12.60 -23.39
N LEU A 600 -33.41 12.23 -23.99
CA LEU A 600 -32.55 11.17 -23.46
C LEU A 600 -31.79 11.62 -22.20
N PRO A 601 -31.45 10.69 -21.30
CA PRO A 601 -30.45 10.91 -20.26
C PRO A 601 -29.11 11.38 -20.85
N SER A 602 -28.43 12.28 -20.13
CA SER A 602 -27.16 12.91 -20.50
C SER A 602 -26.17 12.94 -19.33
N TRP A 603 -24.94 13.37 -19.58
CA TRP A 603 -23.91 13.53 -18.55
C TRP A 603 -24.28 14.54 -17.44
N HIS A 604 -25.10 15.54 -17.76
CA HIS A 604 -25.55 16.55 -16.79
C HIS A 604 -26.48 16.00 -15.72
N ASP A 605 -27.11 14.85 -15.98
CA ASP A 605 -28.07 14.22 -15.08
C ASP A 605 -27.39 13.38 -13.99
N GLU A 606 -26.12 12.97 -14.18
CA GLU A 606 -25.45 11.94 -13.38
C GLU A 606 -25.44 12.24 -11.87
N SER A 607 -25.18 13.51 -11.52
CA SER A 607 -25.17 13.97 -10.13
C SER A 607 -26.54 13.84 -9.43
N GLN A 608 -27.63 13.87 -10.20
CA GLN A 608 -29.02 13.81 -9.72
C GLN A 608 -29.62 12.40 -9.76
N LEU A 609 -28.84 11.39 -10.16
CA LEU A 609 -29.25 9.98 -10.29
C LEU A 609 -28.53 9.06 -9.28
N PRO A 610 -28.64 9.29 -7.96
CA PRO A 610 -27.96 8.48 -6.94
C PRO A 610 -28.37 7.01 -6.95
N TYR A 611 -29.62 6.68 -7.25
CA TYR A 611 -30.06 5.29 -7.31
C TYR A 611 -29.44 4.56 -8.51
N LEU A 612 -29.42 5.19 -9.68
CA LEU A 612 -28.74 4.66 -10.86
C LEU A 612 -27.25 4.42 -10.60
N ARG A 613 -26.57 5.38 -9.96
CA ARG A 613 -25.16 5.23 -9.55
C ARG A 613 -24.98 4.01 -8.63
N GLY A 614 -25.86 3.87 -7.64
CA GLY A 614 -25.85 2.72 -6.74
C GLY A 614 -26.12 1.39 -7.45
N LEU A 615 -26.96 1.40 -8.49
CA LEU A 615 -27.26 0.22 -9.31
C LEU A 615 -26.04 -0.24 -10.10
N ILE A 616 -25.26 0.68 -10.67
CA ILE A 616 -24.02 0.36 -11.41
C ILE A 616 -22.96 -0.21 -10.46
N LYS A 617 -22.77 0.42 -9.28
CA LYS A 617 -21.87 -0.11 -8.24
C LYS A 617 -22.27 -1.50 -7.78
N GLU A 618 -23.57 -1.71 -7.54
CA GLU A 618 -24.13 -2.99 -7.13
C GLU A 618 -24.02 -4.05 -8.24
N LEU A 619 -24.13 -3.67 -9.52
CA LEU A 619 -23.90 -4.56 -10.65
C LEU A 619 -22.46 -5.10 -10.64
N HIS A 620 -21.45 -4.22 -10.51
CA HIS A 620 -20.06 -4.63 -10.41
C HIS A 620 -19.77 -5.53 -9.21
N ARG A 621 -20.39 -5.22 -8.05
CA ARG A 621 -20.26 -6.01 -6.83
C ARG A 621 -20.93 -7.37 -6.97
N TRP A 622 -22.24 -7.42 -7.23
CA TRP A 622 -23.04 -8.63 -7.13
C TRP A 622 -22.76 -9.61 -8.27
N ALA A 623 -22.52 -9.10 -9.49
CA ALA A 623 -22.21 -9.91 -10.66
C ALA A 623 -20.83 -9.57 -11.27
N PRO A 624 -19.73 -9.82 -10.54
CA PRO A 624 -18.40 -9.52 -11.05
C PRO A 624 -18.12 -10.36 -12.30
N ILE A 625 -17.59 -9.72 -13.35
CA ILE A 625 -17.18 -10.42 -14.58
C ILE A 625 -15.75 -10.96 -14.48
N GLY A 626 -15.00 -10.58 -13.43
CA GLY A 626 -13.69 -11.14 -13.14
C GLY A 626 -13.79 -12.24 -12.08
N SER A 627 -13.12 -13.37 -12.29
CA SER A 627 -13.05 -14.46 -11.32
C SER A 627 -11.84 -14.27 -10.38
N LEU A 628 -10.67 -14.75 -10.78
CA LEU A 628 -9.43 -14.65 -9.99
C LEU A 628 -8.58 -13.42 -10.34
N GLY A 629 -9.15 -12.45 -11.06
CA GLY A 629 -8.45 -11.29 -11.62
C GLY A 629 -7.23 -11.68 -12.47
N VAL A 630 -6.38 -10.70 -12.76
CA VAL A 630 -5.08 -10.96 -13.41
C VAL A 630 -4.08 -11.36 -12.33
N PRO A 631 -3.31 -12.46 -12.47
CA PRO A 631 -2.39 -12.93 -11.43
C PRO A 631 -1.31 -11.90 -11.10
N HIS A 632 -1.05 -11.73 -9.81
CA HIS A 632 0.07 -10.95 -9.28
C HIS A 632 1.24 -11.88 -8.94
N ALA A 633 2.44 -11.33 -8.80
CA ALA A 633 3.59 -12.07 -8.29
C ALA A 633 4.40 -11.24 -7.30
N THR A 634 4.96 -11.93 -6.31
CA THR A 634 5.85 -11.34 -5.32
C THR A 634 7.25 -11.10 -5.91
N THR A 635 7.82 -9.91 -5.75
CA THR A 635 9.20 -9.58 -6.19
C THR A 635 10.26 -9.98 -5.17
N GLU A 636 9.84 -10.21 -3.94
CA GLU A 636 10.64 -10.59 -2.78
C GLU A 636 9.79 -11.45 -1.85
N GLU A 637 10.43 -12.11 -0.88
CA GLU A 637 9.70 -12.80 0.17
C GLU A 637 8.95 -11.78 1.03
N ILE A 638 7.69 -12.07 1.34
CA ILE A 638 6.83 -11.21 2.14
C ILE A 638 6.22 -12.02 3.27
N THR A 639 6.10 -11.40 4.44
CA THR A 639 5.32 -11.97 5.54
C THR A 639 3.92 -11.35 5.51
N TYR A 640 2.90 -12.17 5.29
CA TYR A 640 1.49 -11.77 5.39
C TYR A 640 0.82 -12.50 6.54
N ARG A 641 0.59 -11.78 7.64
CA ARG A 641 0.11 -12.35 8.92
C ARG A 641 1.07 -13.43 9.44
N GLU A 642 0.61 -14.67 9.58
CA GLU A 642 1.38 -15.85 9.96
C GLU A 642 2.05 -16.56 8.78
N TRP A 643 1.80 -16.12 7.54
CA TRP A 643 2.28 -16.79 6.33
C TRP A 643 3.51 -16.11 5.76
N VAL A 644 4.58 -16.88 5.56
CA VAL A 644 5.71 -16.46 4.71
C VAL A 644 5.39 -16.83 3.28
N ILE A 645 5.23 -15.82 2.43
CA ILE A 645 4.95 -15.98 1.01
C ILE A 645 6.29 -15.76 0.28
N PRO A 646 6.84 -16.79 -0.38
CA PRO A 646 8.16 -16.71 -1.00
C PRO A 646 8.17 -15.73 -2.18
N LYS A 647 9.37 -15.27 -2.56
CA LYS A 647 9.59 -14.54 -3.82
C LYS A 647 9.09 -15.37 -5.01
N GLY A 648 8.44 -14.72 -5.98
CA GLY A 648 7.90 -15.36 -7.18
C GLY A 648 6.55 -16.06 -6.98
N ALA A 649 6.00 -16.07 -5.77
CA ALA A 649 4.68 -16.64 -5.49
C ALA A 649 3.59 -15.92 -6.29
N ILE A 650 2.70 -16.70 -6.90
CA ILE A 650 1.58 -16.18 -7.68
C ILE A 650 0.39 -15.91 -6.75
N LEU A 651 -0.11 -14.68 -6.79
CA LEU A 651 -1.23 -14.23 -5.97
C LEU A 651 -2.46 -14.01 -6.84
N PHE A 652 -3.57 -14.68 -6.50
CA PHE A 652 -4.84 -14.57 -7.21
C PHE A 652 -5.86 -13.82 -6.34
N PRO A 653 -6.33 -12.62 -6.76
CA PRO A 653 -7.45 -11.96 -6.09
C PRO A 653 -8.76 -12.69 -6.37
N ASN A 654 -9.34 -13.32 -5.36
CA ASN A 654 -10.65 -13.98 -5.48
C ASN A 654 -11.79 -12.93 -5.43
N LEU A 655 -12.14 -12.37 -6.59
CA LEU A 655 -13.14 -11.30 -6.68
C LEU A 655 -14.55 -11.75 -6.25
N PRO A 656 -15.07 -12.95 -6.59
CA PRO A 656 -16.34 -13.44 -6.06
C PRO A 656 -16.37 -13.57 -4.54
N ALA A 657 -15.27 -13.98 -3.90
CA ALA A 657 -15.22 -14.04 -2.44
C ALA A 657 -15.21 -12.63 -1.83
N LEU A 658 -14.45 -11.71 -2.41
CA LEU A 658 -14.40 -10.32 -1.95
C LEU A 658 -15.75 -9.60 -2.13
N SER A 659 -16.48 -9.89 -3.21
CA SER A 659 -17.78 -9.28 -3.46
C SER A 659 -18.89 -9.82 -2.55
N LYS A 660 -18.68 -10.99 -1.94
CA LYS A 660 -19.60 -11.63 -1.00
C LYS A 660 -19.19 -11.54 0.47
N ASN A 661 -18.21 -10.70 0.79
CA ASN A 661 -17.71 -10.57 2.15
C ASN A 661 -18.80 -9.97 3.08
N ARG A 662 -19.30 -10.79 4.01
CA ARG A 662 -20.34 -10.43 4.99
C ARG A 662 -19.91 -9.36 5.99
N GLY A 663 -18.61 -9.21 6.23
CA GLY A 663 -18.08 -8.13 7.07
C GLY A 663 -18.12 -6.76 6.38
N ARG A 664 -18.29 -6.73 5.06
CA ARG A 664 -18.33 -5.49 4.26
C ARG A 664 -19.73 -5.17 3.73
N TYR A 665 -20.45 -6.16 3.23
CA TYR A 665 -21.80 -5.97 2.70
C TYR A 665 -22.80 -6.74 3.56
N ALA A 666 -23.78 -6.02 4.09
CA ALA A 666 -24.96 -6.64 4.66
C ALA A 666 -25.71 -7.41 3.56
N GLU A 667 -26.11 -8.65 3.86
CA GLU A 667 -26.86 -9.53 2.95
C GLU A 667 -26.25 -9.61 1.54
N PRO A 668 -24.98 -10.04 1.39
CA PRO A 668 -24.23 -9.91 0.14
C PRO A 668 -24.82 -10.68 -1.05
N GLU A 669 -25.69 -11.65 -0.79
CA GLU A 669 -26.36 -12.47 -1.79
C GLU A 669 -27.56 -11.75 -2.44
N ILE A 670 -28.07 -10.67 -1.84
CA ILE A 670 -29.17 -9.88 -2.37
C ILE A 670 -28.62 -8.76 -3.25
N PHE A 671 -29.17 -8.63 -4.46
CA PHE A 671 -28.91 -7.50 -5.33
C PHE A 671 -29.69 -6.29 -4.80
N GLN A 672 -29.00 -5.33 -4.19
CA GLN A 672 -29.63 -4.20 -3.51
C GLN A 672 -28.86 -2.89 -3.77
N PRO A 673 -29.22 -2.16 -4.85
CA PRO A 673 -28.61 -0.87 -5.18
C PRO A 673 -28.65 0.17 -4.06
N LEU A 674 -29.69 0.12 -3.20
CA LEU A 674 -29.89 1.07 -2.11
C LEU A 674 -28.71 1.17 -1.14
N ARG A 675 -27.88 0.13 -1.05
CA ARG A 675 -26.68 0.12 -0.18
C ARG A 675 -25.63 1.17 -0.57
N PHE A 676 -25.66 1.65 -1.80
CA PHE A 676 -24.74 2.67 -2.30
C PHE A 676 -25.39 4.05 -2.46
N MET A 677 -26.59 4.28 -1.91
CA MET A 677 -27.30 5.56 -2.06
C MET A 677 -26.54 6.75 -1.47
N GLU A 678 -25.88 6.54 -0.33
CA GLU A 678 -25.09 7.57 0.36
C GLU A 678 -23.64 7.64 -0.14
N ASP A 679 -23.28 6.82 -1.13
CA ASP A 679 -21.93 6.78 -1.69
C ASP A 679 -21.83 7.64 -2.96
N GLU A 680 -21.36 8.88 -2.77
CA GLU A 680 -21.14 9.88 -3.81
C GLU A 680 -19.81 9.76 -4.55
N LEU A 681 -18.94 8.83 -4.14
CA LEU A 681 -17.64 8.68 -4.79
C LEU A 681 -17.79 8.08 -6.19
N HIS A 682 -17.10 8.67 -7.17
CA HIS A 682 -16.89 8.02 -8.46
C HIS A 682 -16.05 6.74 -8.27
N ALA A 683 -16.28 5.70 -9.08
CA ALA A 683 -15.61 4.40 -8.90
C ALA A 683 -14.08 4.52 -8.89
N ALA A 684 -13.51 5.49 -9.62
CA ALA A 684 -12.07 5.78 -9.61
C ALA A 684 -11.56 6.32 -8.26
N ALA A 685 -12.33 7.18 -7.59
CA ALA A 685 -12.00 7.68 -6.27
C ALA A 685 -12.17 6.58 -5.22
N SER A 686 -13.29 5.85 -5.28
CA SER A 686 -13.54 4.67 -4.45
C SER A 686 -12.41 3.65 -4.58
N ALA A 687 -11.96 3.34 -5.79
CA ALA A 687 -10.94 2.32 -6.02
C ALA A 687 -9.54 2.69 -5.45
N LEU A 688 -9.32 3.97 -5.15
CA LEU A 688 -8.13 4.50 -4.51
C LEU A 688 -8.25 4.63 -2.98
N ASP A 689 -9.42 4.32 -2.40
CA ASP A 689 -9.58 4.33 -0.95
C ASP A 689 -8.61 3.34 -0.29
N GLN A 690 -7.88 3.84 0.70
CA GLN A 690 -6.89 3.08 1.46
C GLN A 690 -7.56 2.04 2.36
N ASP A 691 -8.75 2.35 2.85
CA ASP A 691 -9.57 1.39 3.57
C ASP A 691 -10.33 0.55 2.54
N TRP A 692 -9.80 -0.64 2.27
CA TRP A 692 -10.41 -1.55 1.30
C TRP A 692 -11.84 -1.94 1.67
N MET A 693 -12.25 -1.80 2.94
CA MET A 693 -13.62 -2.03 3.40
C MET A 693 -14.59 -0.96 2.88
N LYS A 694 -14.11 0.27 2.67
CA LYS A 694 -14.91 1.43 2.23
C LYS A 694 -15.05 1.56 0.72
N ARG A 695 -14.25 0.82 -0.04
CA ARG A 695 -14.42 0.75 -1.50
C ARG A 695 -15.86 0.34 -1.82
N ASP A 696 -16.32 0.60 -3.04
CA ASP A 696 -17.59 0.10 -3.60
C ASP A 696 -17.45 -1.34 -4.10
N HIS A 697 -16.43 -1.64 -4.90
CA HIS A 697 -16.11 -2.96 -5.43
C HIS A 697 -14.62 -3.09 -5.79
N PHE A 698 -14.21 -4.32 -6.14
CA PHE A 698 -12.82 -4.65 -6.50
C PHE A 698 -12.60 -4.95 -7.97
N HIS A 699 -13.62 -4.74 -8.78
CA HIS A 699 -13.62 -5.11 -10.19
C HIS A 699 -12.52 -4.41 -11.00
N TYR A 700 -12.16 -3.17 -10.64
CA TYR A 700 -11.07 -2.40 -11.27
C TYR A 700 -9.67 -2.72 -10.74
N GLY A 701 -9.53 -3.69 -9.82
CA GLY A 701 -8.24 -4.15 -9.32
C GLY A 701 -7.69 -3.33 -8.13
N PHE A 702 -6.37 -3.35 -7.99
CA PHE A 702 -5.67 -2.98 -6.76
C PHE A 702 -4.37 -2.20 -7.01
N GLY A 703 -4.12 -1.19 -6.16
CA GLY A 703 -2.83 -0.51 -6.02
C GLY A 703 -2.21 -0.03 -7.33
N ARG A 704 -0.91 -0.27 -7.52
CA ARG A 704 -0.15 0.12 -8.73
C ARG A 704 -0.66 -0.50 -10.04
N ARG A 705 -1.51 -1.53 -9.96
CA ARG A 705 -2.11 -2.24 -11.09
C ARG A 705 -3.59 -1.89 -11.27
N LEU A 706 -4.08 -0.83 -10.63
CA LEU A 706 -5.45 -0.35 -10.80
C LEU A 706 -5.75 -0.04 -12.28
N CYS A 707 -6.95 -0.39 -12.73
CA CYS A 707 -7.43 -0.18 -14.09
C CYS A 707 -7.15 1.26 -14.56
N GLN A 708 -6.63 1.43 -15.77
CA GLN A 708 -6.44 2.75 -16.38
C GLN A 708 -7.67 3.23 -17.14
N GLY A 709 -8.45 2.30 -17.71
CA GLY A 709 -9.66 2.63 -18.45
C GLY A 709 -10.89 2.86 -17.57
N ILE A 710 -10.73 3.12 -16.26
CA ILE A 710 -11.84 3.20 -15.31
C ILE A 710 -12.84 4.32 -15.68
N TYR A 711 -12.36 5.50 -16.07
CA TYR A 711 -13.22 6.62 -16.47
C TYR A 711 -13.98 6.33 -17.77
N VAL A 712 -13.30 5.73 -18.76
CA VAL A 712 -13.94 5.33 -20.03
C VAL A 712 -15.00 4.25 -19.78
N ALA A 713 -14.69 3.26 -18.93
CA ALA A 713 -15.63 2.19 -18.60
C ALA A 713 -16.86 2.73 -17.86
N GLU A 714 -16.68 3.48 -16.77
CA GLU A 714 -17.78 4.04 -15.98
C GLU A 714 -18.67 4.96 -16.83
N SER A 715 -18.07 5.84 -17.65
CA SER A 715 -18.83 6.72 -18.54
C SER A 715 -19.67 5.92 -19.54
N SER A 716 -19.07 4.89 -20.17
CA SER A 716 -19.78 3.99 -21.09
C SER A 716 -20.95 3.29 -20.41
N LEU A 717 -20.75 2.77 -19.20
CA LEU A 717 -21.77 2.05 -18.43
C LEU A 717 -22.89 2.99 -17.97
N TYR A 718 -22.55 4.15 -17.43
CA TYR A 718 -23.52 5.16 -17.01
C TYR A 718 -24.46 5.53 -18.16
N ILE A 719 -23.93 6.00 -19.29
CA ILE A 719 -24.76 6.55 -20.36
C ILE A 719 -25.65 5.48 -21.01
N THR A 720 -25.13 4.26 -21.18
CA THR A 720 -25.92 3.16 -21.76
C THR A 720 -26.96 2.62 -20.81
N ILE A 721 -26.60 2.37 -19.54
CA ILE A 721 -27.55 1.85 -18.55
C ILE A 721 -28.65 2.87 -18.28
N ALA A 722 -28.31 4.16 -18.13
CA ALA A 722 -29.28 5.24 -17.98
C ALA A 722 -30.31 5.24 -19.11
N ARG A 723 -29.82 5.23 -20.36
CA ARG A 723 -30.66 5.30 -21.56
C ARG A 723 -31.50 4.06 -21.80
N ILE A 724 -30.94 2.87 -21.54
CA ILE A 724 -31.67 1.61 -21.67
C ILE A 724 -32.81 1.57 -20.64
N LEU A 725 -32.52 1.85 -19.37
CA LEU A 725 -33.56 1.86 -18.32
C LEU A 725 -34.60 2.94 -18.56
N TRP A 726 -34.20 4.11 -19.07
CA TRP A 726 -35.10 5.20 -19.43
C TRP A 726 -36.09 4.78 -20.53
N GLY A 727 -35.63 4.07 -21.57
CA GLY A 727 -36.43 3.77 -22.76
C GLY A 727 -37.13 2.42 -22.76
N TYR A 728 -36.65 1.43 -22.00
CA TYR A 728 -37.06 0.04 -22.11
C TYR A 728 -37.44 -0.63 -20.80
N ASP A 729 -38.43 -1.53 -20.89
CA ASP A 729 -38.71 -2.57 -19.92
C ASP A 729 -37.87 -3.81 -20.24
N ILE A 730 -37.21 -4.37 -19.23
CA ILE A 730 -36.45 -5.63 -19.32
C ILE A 730 -37.11 -6.66 -18.42
N LYS A 731 -37.62 -7.75 -18.99
CA LYS A 731 -38.34 -8.80 -18.25
C LYS A 731 -37.79 -10.18 -18.57
N LYS A 732 -37.77 -11.06 -17.56
CA LYS A 732 -37.53 -12.49 -17.76
C LYS A 732 -38.67 -13.08 -18.60
N ARG A 733 -38.33 -13.88 -19.61
CA ARG A 733 -39.31 -14.66 -20.36
C ARG A 733 -39.76 -15.87 -19.53
N PRO A 734 -41.08 -16.15 -19.38
CA PRO A 734 -41.58 -17.26 -18.57
C PRO A 734 -40.98 -18.63 -18.94
N GLU A 735 -40.74 -18.84 -20.23
CA GLU A 735 -40.21 -20.07 -20.81
C GLU A 735 -38.69 -20.25 -20.63
N CYS A 736 -37.97 -19.24 -20.15
CA CYS A 736 -36.51 -19.26 -20.06
C CYS A 736 -36.00 -19.34 -18.62
N HIS A 737 -35.15 -20.34 -18.34
CA HIS A 737 -34.38 -20.38 -17.11
C HIS A 737 -33.17 -19.44 -17.22
N LEU A 738 -33.17 -18.37 -16.42
CA LEU A 738 -32.03 -17.45 -16.31
C LEU A 738 -31.23 -17.80 -15.06
N SER A 739 -30.01 -18.29 -15.26
CA SER A 739 -29.05 -18.54 -14.18
C SER A 739 -27.81 -17.65 -14.33
N MET A 740 -27.36 -17.12 -13.20
CA MET A 740 -26.09 -16.38 -13.10
C MET A 740 -24.87 -17.30 -13.10
N ARG A 741 -25.06 -18.62 -12.99
CA ARG A 741 -23.98 -19.62 -13.10
C ARG A 741 -23.62 -19.92 -14.55
N ASP A 742 -24.51 -19.62 -15.50
CA ASP A 742 -24.29 -19.88 -16.92
C ASP A 742 -23.38 -18.81 -17.53
N LYS A 743 -22.08 -19.01 -17.35
CA LYS A 743 -21.01 -18.13 -17.82
C LYS A 743 -19.99 -18.87 -18.68
N THR A 744 -19.30 -18.14 -19.55
CA THR A 744 -18.07 -18.59 -20.22
C THR A 744 -16.91 -18.65 -19.23
N GLY A 745 -15.96 -19.55 -19.47
CA GLY A 745 -14.72 -19.63 -18.70
C GLY A 745 -13.65 -18.69 -19.28
N GLY A 746 -12.75 -18.20 -18.42
CA GLY A 746 -11.64 -17.34 -18.84
C GLY A 746 -11.28 -16.28 -17.80
N LEU A 747 -10.42 -15.34 -18.20
CA LEU A 747 -10.04 -14.18 -17.39
C LEU A 747 -11.25 -13.25 -17.13
N VAL A 748 -12.07 -13.08 -18.16
CA VAL A 748 -13.36 -12.41 -18.15
C VAL A 748 -14.45 -13.47 -18.31
N THR A 749 -15.43 -13.50 -17.41
CA THR A 749 -16.56 -14.43 -17.42
C THR A 749 -17.78 -13.71 -17.99
N LYS A 750 -18.11 -13.99 -19.25
CA LYS A 750 -19.33 -13.47 -19.90
C LYS A 750 -20.52 -14.37 -19.62
N PRO A 751 -21.76 -13.87 -19.60
CA PRO A 751 -22.92 -14.74 -19.67
C PRO A 751 -22.88 -15.60 -20.94
N LYS A 752 -23.25 -16.89 -20.85
CA LYS A 752 -23.58 -17.66 -22.06
C LYS A 752 -24.80 -17.03 -22.75
N PRO A 753 -24.97 -17.19 -24.08
CA PRO A 753 -26.12 -16.65 -24.80
C PRO A 753 -27.44 -16.98 -24.09
N PHE A 754 -28.28 -15.96 -23.92
CA PHE A 754 -29.56 -16.04 -23.21
C PHE A 754 -30.57 -15.07 -23.83
N THR A 755 -31.84 -15.26 -23.52
CA THR A 755 -32.93 -14.43 -24.04
C THR A 755 -33.67 -13.73 -22.90
N VAL A 756 -34.11 -12.50 -23.18
CA VAL A 756 -34.97 -11.68 -22.31
C VAL A 756 -36.05 -11.02 -23.17
N SER A 757 -37.09 -10.49 -22.52
CA SER A 757 -38.06 -9.60 -23.17
C SER A 757 -37.58 -8.17 -22.98
N ILE A 758 -37.39 -7.46 -24.08
CA ILE A 758 -37.03 -6.04 -24.11
C ILE A 758 -38.13 -5.34 -24.91
N ALA A 759 -38.84 -4.40 -24.28
CA ALA A 759 -39.94 -3.68 -24.91
C ALA A 759 -39.82 -2.19 -24.58
N VAL A 760 -40.13 -1.32 -25.55
CA VAL A 760 -40.14 0.13 -25.32
C VAL A 760 -41.25 0.48 -24.31
N ARG A 761 -40.97 1.40 -23.38
CA ARG A 761 -41.89 1.75 -22.27
C ARG A 761 -43.17 2.47 -22.74
N GLY A 762 -43.17 3.02 -23.95
CA GLY A 762 -44.33 3.69 -24.53
C GLY A 762 -44.00 4.45 -25.82
N SER A 763 -45.04 4.94 -26.51
CA SER A 763 -44.90 5.63 -27.80
C SER A 763 -44.10 6.94 -27.71
N VAL A 764 -44.19 7.66 -26.58
CA VAL A 764 -43.41 8.88 -26.35
C VAL A 764 -41.91 8.56 -26.32
N PHE A 765 -41.51 7.53 -25.56
CA PHE A 765 -40.11 7.09 -25.51
C PHE A 765 -39.61 6.63 -26.88
N GLU A 766 -40.41 5.86 -27.62
CA GLU A 766 -40.05 5.45 -28.99
C GLU A 766 -39.84 6.66 -29.91
N THR A 767 -40.76 7.63 -29.88
CA THR A 767 -40.69 8.84 -30.71
C THR A 767 -39.44 9.66 -30.39
N THR A 768 -39.15 9.84 -29.09
CA THR A 768 -37.96 10.55 -28.63
C THR A 768 -36.69 9.82 -29.05
N ILE A 769 -36.60 8.48 -28.91
CA ILE A 769 -35.44 7.70 -29.38
C ILE A 769 -35.23 7.89 -30.88
N ARG A 770 -36.29 7.75 -31.69
CA ARG A 770 -36.19 7.90 -33.15
C ARG A 770 -35.76 9.30 -33.55
N ARG A 771 -36.28 10.34 -32.89
CA ARG A 771 -35.88 11.74 -33.12
C ARG A 771 -34.40 11.97 -32.82
N GLU A 772 -33.97 11.59 -31.62
CA GLU A 772 -32.59 11.78 -31.15
C GLU A 772 -31.57 11.01 -31.99
N VAL A 773 -31.96 9.81 -32.45
CA VAL A 773 -31.14 9.02 -33.38
C VAL A 773 -31.04 9.68 -34.76
N ALA A 774 -32.12 10.29 -35.26
CA ALA A 774 -32.11 10.98 -36.55
C ALA A 774 -31.28 12.28 -36.51
N GLU A 775 -31.25 12.96 -35.36
CA GLU A 775 -30.43 14.16 -35.14
C GLU A 775 -28.94 13.83 -34.91
N SER A 776 -28.63 12.58 -34.55
CA SER A 776 -27.26 12.11 -34.33
C SER A 776 -26.46 12.07 -35.63
N LYS A 777 -25.58 13.05 -35.84
CA LYS A 777 -24.59 13.05 -36.91
C LYS A 777 -23.22 12.71 -36.34
N MET A 778 -22.71 11.53 -36.72
CA MET A 778 -21.36 11.10 -36.37
C MET A 778 -20.44 11.43 -37.55
N SER A 779 -19.42 12.27 -37.31
CA SER A 779 -18.50 12.76 -38.35
C SER A 779 -17.29 11.86 -38.58
N LEU A 780 -17.31 10.63 -38.05
CA LEU A 780 -16.25 9.65 -38.27
C LEU A 780 -16.55 8.78 -39.49
N GLU A 781 -15.52 8.47 -40.26
CA GLU A 781 -15.59 7.47 -41.32
C GLU A 781 -15.90 6.09 -40.70
N SER A 782 -16.77 5.35 -41.38
CA SER A 782 -17.02 3.96 -41.04
C SER A 782 -15.93 3.05 -41.59
N LEU A 783 -15.62 1.97 -40.87
CA LEU A 783 -14.64 0.97 -41.33
C LEU A 783 -14.94 0.46 -42.74
N GLU A 784 -16.21 0.38 -43.09
CA GLU A 784 -16.70 -0.05 -44.41
C GLU A 784 -16.36 0.94 -45.54
N GLU A 785 -16.15 2.22 -45.22
CA GLU A 785 -15.76 3.26 -46.18
C GLU A 785 -14.23 3.31 -46.40
N ILE A 786 -13.45 2.73 -45.49
CA ILE A 786 -11.99 2.77 -45.52
C ILE A 786 -11.41 1.59 -46.32
N ARG A 787 -10.56 1.87 -47.30
CA ARG A 787 -9.82 0.85 -48.05
C ARG A 787 -8.54 0.43 -47.30
N LEU A 788 -8.65 -0.57 -46.42
CA LEU A 788 -7.55 -1.10 -45.58
C LEU A 788 -6.80 -2.31 -46.15
#